data_AF-A0A9Q8W9U6-F1
#
_entry.id   AF-A0A9Q8W9U6-F1
#
_cell.length_a   1.000
_cell.length_b   1.000
_cell.length_c   1.000
_cell.angle_alpha   90.00
_cell.angle_beta   90.00
_cell.angle_gamma   90.00
#
_symmetry.space_group_name_H-M   'P 1'
#
loop_
_entity.id
_entity.type
_entity.pdbx_description
1 polymer ?
#
loop_
_entity_poly.entity_id
_entity_poly.type
_entity_poly.pdbx_seq_one_letter_code
_entity_poly.pdbx_strand_id
1 'polypeptide(L)'
;MASKLAAVRYRCRLSDTGVGTTIVVLKNRPILYTKTLAPERLNAQYLAGFTLTPWPGPGWGAGSGPAGSCPAPTRRRGERKLSGVTTDDKYSISQHLTMGFCIKQASRLSCSDQYQTFKMPAVIEHSVTTEVPGPISKASAKKLDTFFDARAVHFVVDYDKSSGNYIVDVDGNKYLDVYSQIASIPVGYNNPTLIEAAKSPEMVSALVNRPAIGNFPSGAWHDLLQNGLMKAAPEGLNHIFTAQSGSEANELAYKAAFMLYRRRERGEAEWSHEEIHSCLHNTTPGSPELAIMSFKNSFHGRGFGSLSTTRSKAVHKLDIPSFNWPQASFPALKYPLDKYAAENEAEEKRCLKEVEELIQSWHCPVAAVIVEPIQSEGGDNHASPAFFQGLRDITQKHAVVMIVDEVQTGFGATGKFWGHAHWNLTSPPDIVTFSKKAQTAGYYFGDRMLVPDKAYRQFNTWMGDAARVIVCKAVIDEIREKKLVEQTARVGEVLYAEMEKLAQKYPDHVMNLRGKGQGTYVAFDTQSAAAVTSSMKRLGVNIGACGKETIRLRPMLIFEEAHVPILISAFEKTFSSFMDLQLRRADDGLENGTYLLNLLIVNSQTEWGNLMADSGNMTSSPVPIQDPLPTIFVRQMASRRGPAAGSLSCKNREIPAVSIFGASPSRDWSPRRVIRIRFVGSARAAGWGNKDRRGMTHAVVHSYLSPFFLDNGLFSMAEKFVMVSYKPSRPGSQSRKLTLPKKRFFTHLIKITSKHVVFDIVGTCMSYDAIPRAIETRLGPKLAEHNIKPALLSFAWIEAAEREYTYLSIQGRYRRFYDIFRSLFYRMLFQAGVPEPRKLATDDDVAYIMDRFLELEARPGTKECFTLLREAGFTVWAFTAGDAKRVGGYFAKAGIDMPAENLKSCDADGIGKPDPRAYKPVLESFGGEEAWFAAAHMWDASAAKGCGFKGAWCAVYEGEPCTDLFGEMDVMATELPDMARKIIAASEGAAAA
;
A
#
# COMPACT_ATOMS: atom_id res chain seq x y z
N MET A 1 -50.91 -31.25 -61.36
CA MET A 1 -49.92 -32.17 -60.75
C MET A 1 -49.50 -31.54 -59.43
N ALA A 2 -49.61 -32.18 -58.25
CA ALA A 2 -49.01 -33.45 -57.78
C ALA A 2 -47.49 -33.29 -57.52
N SER A 3 -46.84 -33.88 -56.50
CA SER A 3 -47.25 -34.70 -55.33
C SER A 3 -46.03 -34.90 -54.39
N LYS A 4 -46.11 -35.32 -53.10
CA LYS A 4 -47.21 -35.86 -52.27
C LYS A 4 -46.98 -35.64 -50.74
N LEU A 5 -48.09 -35.68 -50.00
CA LEU A 5 -48.29 -36.08 -48.59
C LEU A 5 -47.56 -37.42 -48.22
N ALA A 6 -47.02 -37.73 -47.03
CA ALA A 6 -47.33 -37.46 -45.60
C ALA A 6 -48.06 -38.61 -44.85
N ALA A 7 -47.53 -39.00 -43.68
CA ALA A 7 -48.21 -39.76 -42.59
C ALA A 7 -47.47 -39.46 -41.25
N VAL A 8 -48.04 -39.05 -40.09
CA VAL A 8 -49.42 -39.05 -39.50
C VAL A 8 -49.79 -40.45 -38.93
N ARG A 9 -50.33 -40.66 -37.70
CA ARG A 9 -51.16 -39.83 -36.78
C ARG A 9 -50.95 -40.18 -35.28
N TYR A 10 -50.96 -39.15 -34.43
CA TYR A 10 -51.70 -38.96 -33.17
C TYR A 10 -52.40 -40.11 -32.42
N ARG A 11 -52.49 -39.94 -31.09
CA ARG A 11 -53.80 -39.86 -30.38
C ARG A 11 -53.84 -38.67 -29.40
N CYS A 12 -55.04 -38.30 -28.96
CA CYS A 12 -55.33 -37.11 -28.16
C CYS A 12 -56.30 -37.47 -27.02
N ARG A 13 -56.22 -36.77 -25.88
CA ARG A 13 -57.39 -36.46 -25.03
C ARG A 13 -57.14 -35.22 -24.18
N LEU A 14 -58.18 -34.40 -24.06
CA LEU A 14 -58.35 -33.33 -23.07
C LEU A 14 -59.63 -33.63 -22.30
N SER A 15 -59.65 -33.25 -21.03
CA SER A 15 -60.86 -33.06 -20.23
C SER A 15 -60.52 -32.20 -19.02
N ASP A 16 -61.17 -31.05 -18.92
CA ASP A 16 -61.81 -30.48 -17.71
C ASP A 16 -61.01 -30.35 -16.41
N THR A 17 -60.99 -29.21 -15.70
CA THR A 17 -61.52 -27.83 -15.87
C THR A 17 -60.62 -26.90 -15.03
N GLY A 18 -60.59 -25.58 -15.14
CA GLY A 18 -61.34 -24.61 -15.96
C GLY A 18 -61.09 -23.18 -15.43
N VAL A 19 -61.59 -22.15 -16.15
CA VAL A 19 -61.40 -20.71 -15.89
C VAL A 19 -60.00 -20.17 -16.23
N GLY A 20 -59.91 -19.50 -17.39
CA GLY A 20 -58.80 -18.61 -17.73
C GLY A 20 -59.17 -17.13 -17.57
N THR A 21 -58.22 -16.21 -17.77
CA THR A 21 -58.50 -14.78 -17.88
C THR A 21 -57.53 -14.12 -18.85
N THR A 22 -58.08 -13.42 -19.86
CA THR A 22 -57.32 -12.64 -20.84
C THR A 22 -56.72 -11.41 -20.18
N ILE A 23 -55.40 -11.18 -20.31
CA ILE A 23 -54.80 -9.88 -19.98
C ILE A 23 -54.76 -9.01 -21.24
N VAL A 24 -55.64 -8.02 -21.26
CA VAL A 24 -55.67 -6.95 -22.27
C VAL A 24 -54.59 -5.92 -21.93
N VAL A 25 -53.90 -5.38 -22.95
CA VAL A 25 -52.96 -4.27 -22.78
C VAL A 25 -53.72 -3.00 -22.42
N LEU A 26 -53.52 -2.48 -21.20
CA LEU A 26 -54.01 -1.17 -20.77
C LEU A 26 -52.88 -0.32 -20.16
N LYS A 27 -53.04 0.99 -20.24
CA LYS A 27 -52.09 1.99 -19.74
C LYS A 27 -52.21 2.18 -18.23
N ASN A 28 -51.16 2.82 -17.68
CA ASN A 28 -51.05 3.49 -16.38
C ASN A 28 -50.52 2.66 -15.18
N ARG A 29 -49.74 3.37 -14.36
CA ARG A 29 -49.27 3.07 -12.99
C ARG A 29 -50.50 2.95 -12.04
N PRO A 30 -50.41 2.37 -10.80
CA PRO A 30 -49.24 2.47 -9.90
C PRO A 30 -48.96 1.33 -8.87
N ILE A 31 -47.87 1.55 -8.10
CA ILE A 31 -47.60 1.17 -6.68
C ILE A 31 -48.08 -0.20 -6.15
N LEU A 32 -47.17 -0.93 -5.49
CA LEU A 32 -47.53 -1.95 -4.49
C LEU A 32 -46.53 -2.00 -3.32
N TYR A 33 -47.05 -2.17 -2.11
CA TYR A 33 -46.30 -2.32 -0.86
C TYR A 33 -45.72 -3.74 -0.71
N THR A 34 -44.53 -3.87 -0.11
CA THR A 34 -44.05 -5.13 0.46
C THR A 34 -44.65 -5.34 1.85
N LYS A 35 -45.25 -6.51 2.11
CA LYS A 35 -45.71 -6.92 3.44
C LYS A 35 -44.93 -8.16 3.88
N THR A 36 -44.28 -8.09 5.04
CA THR A 36 -43.41 -9.13 5.57
C THR A 36 -44.21 -10.34 6.09
N LEU A 37 -43.68 -11.54 5.88
CA LEU A 37 -44.03 -12.75 6.63
C LEU A 37 -42.73 -13.52 6.99
N ALA A 38 -42.78 -14.24 8.11
CA ALA A 38 -41.64 -14.93 8.71
C ALA A 38 -41.60 -16.43 8.31
N PRO A 39 -40.45 -17.11 8.46
CA PRO A 39 -40.32 -18.52 8.11
C PRO A 39 -40.80 -19.46 9.22
N GLU A 40 -41.55 -20.51 8.86
CA GLU A 40 -41.84 -21.64 9.74
C GLU A 40 -40.96 -22.86 9.40
N ARG A 41 -40.82 -23.77 10.37
CA ARG A 41 -40.03 -25.01 10.27
C ARG A 41 -40.91 -26.17 9.82
N LEU A 42 -40.34 -27.11 9.04
CA LEU A 42 -40.80 -28.50 8.98
C LEU A 42 -39.59 -29.43 8.78
N ASN A 43 -39.68 -30.66 9.29
CA ASN A 43 -38.51 -31.48 9.61
C ASN A 43 -38.78 -32.98 9.37
N ALA A 44 -38.01 -33.60 8.46
CA ALA A 44 -37.96 -35.05 8.19
C ALA A 44 -39.31 -35.72 7.77
N GLN A 45 -39.41 -36.99 7.37
CA GLN A 45 -38.44 -38.08 7.13
C GLN A 45 -38.77 -38.76 5.78
N TYR A 46 -37.81 -39.47 5.17
CA TYR A 46 -38.05 -40.84 4.66
C TYR A 46 -36.72 -41.56 4.44
N LEU A 47 -36.64 -42.84 4.84
CA LEU A 47 -35.47 -43.71 4.68
C LEU A 47 -35.90 -45.05 4.09
N ALA A 48 -35.23 -45.46 3.02
CA ALA A 48 -35.15 -46.84 2.54
C ALA A 48 -33.86 -46.96 1.71
N GLY A 49 -33.11 -48.05 1.86
CA GLY A 49 -31.87 -48.27 1.12
C GLY A 49 -31.58 -49.75 0.95
N PHE A 50 -30.62 -50.06 0.08
CA PHE A 50 -30.00 -51.38 -0.03
C PHE A 50 -28.55 -51.26 -0.51
N THR A 51 -27.74 -52.25 -0.15
CA THR A 51 -26.29 -52.35 -0.38
C THR A 51 -25.95 -53.29 -1.54
N LEU A 52 -24.77 -53.14 -2.18
CA LEU A 52 -23.72 -54.21 -2.27
C LEU A 52 -22.53 -53.91 -3.23
N THR A 53 -21.31 -53.99 -2.67
CA THR A 53 -20.00 -54.49 -3.21
C THR A 53 -19.33 -53.99 -4.53
N PRO A 54 -17.97 -54.14 -4.68
CA PRO A 54 -17.18 -53.60 -5.81
C PRO A 54 -16.38 -54.61 -6.66
N TRP A 55 -15.76 -54.12 -7.76
CA TRP A 55 -14.69 -54.74 -8.59
C TRP A 55 -15.07 -56.02 -9.38
N PRO A 56 -14.23 -56.56 -10.30
CA PRO A 56 -12.91 -56.12 -10.77
C PRO A 56 -12.85 -55.80 -12.29
N GLY A 57 -11.65 -55.59 -12.85
CA GLY A 57 -11.41 -55.53 -14.29
C GLY A 57 -10.05 -56.14 -14.71
N PRO A 58 -9.82 -56.41 -16.01
CA PRO A 58 -8.51 -56.70 -16.60
C PRO A 58 -8.06 -55.60 -17.60
N GLY A 59 -6.81 -55.55 -18.09
CA GLY A 59 -5.62 -56.30 -17.70
C GLY A 59 -4.58 -56.44 -18.82
N TRP A 60 -3.35 -55.96 -18.57
CA TRP A 60 -2.08 -56.25 -19.28
C TRP A 60 -1.88 -55.77 -20.74
N GLY A 61 -0.62 -55.41 -21.07
CA GLY A 61 -0.19 -55.03 -22.42
C GLY A 61 1.02 -54.08 -22.48
N ALA A 62 2.20 -54.50 -22.00
CA ALA A 62 3.43 -53.70 -22.07
C ALA A 62 4.31 -54.07 -23.28
N GLY A 63 5.03 -53.11 -23.86
CA GLY A 63 5.97 -53.31 -24.95
C GLY A 63 7.01 -52.19 -25.01
N SER A 64 8.27 -52.53 -25.27
CA SER A 64 9.40 -51.60 -25.29
C SER A 64 10.45 -52.01 -26.32
N GLY A 65 11.23 -51.06 -26.84
CA GLY A 65 12.42 -51.34 -27.66
C GLY A 65 12.51 -50.53 -28.97
N PRO A 66 13.70 -50.43 -29.60
CA PRO A 66 14.04 -49.27 -30.43
C PRO A 66 14.64 -49.58 -31.83
N ALA A 67 15.13 -48.51 -32.47
CA ALA A 67 16.13 -48.46 -33.55
C ALA A 67 15.68 -48.60 -35.03
N GLY A 68 15.53 -47.44 -35.69
CA GLY A 68 16.38 -46.99 -36.81
C GLY A 68 16.32 -47.68 -38.19
N SER A 69 16.06 -46.89 -39.24
CA SER A 69 16.86 -46.91 -40.50
C SER A 69 16.50 -45.79 -41.49
N CYS A 70 17.49 -45.46 -42.33
CA CYS A 70 17.48 -44.72 -43.59
C CYS A 70 18.48 -45.48 -44.53
N PRO A 71 18.62 -45.23 -45.86
CA PRO A 71 18.35 -43.96 -46.57
C PRO A 71 17.88 -44.03 -48.07
N ALA A 72 17.61 -42.85 -48.65
CA ALA A 72 17.93 -42.45 -50.05
C ALA A 72 17.15 -43.07 -51.26
N PRO A 73 17.32 -42.58 -52.53
CA PRO A 73 17.33 -41.17 -53.00
C PRO A 73 16.65 -40.91 -54.39
N THR A 74 16.37 -39.64 -54.76
CA THR A 74 16.55 -39.14 -56.17
C THR A 74 16.65 -37.60 -56.38
N ARG A 75 17.89 -37.13 -56.59
CA ARG A 75 18.44 -36.02 -57.44
C ARG A 75 17.62 -34.80 -57.99
N ARG A 76 18.25 -33.61 -57.80
CA ARG A 76 18.35 -32.38 -58.67
C ARG A 76 17.06 -31.53 -58.81
N ARG A 77 17.07 -30.18 -58.84
CA ARG A 77 18.08 -29.08 -59.00
C ARG A 77 17.47 -27.76 -58.40
N GLY A 78 18.15 -26.66 -58.05
CA GLY A 78 19.58 -26.33 -57.85
C GLY A 78 19.96 -24.91 -58.33
N GLU A 79 20.58 -24.09 -57.45
CA GLU A 79 21.14 -22.70 -57.64
C GLU A 79 20.14 -21.50 -57.66
N ARG A 80 20.47 -20.24 -57.28
CA ARG A 80 21.71 -19.64 -56.68
C ARG A 80 21.37 -18.54 -55.62
N LYS A 81 22.34 -17.67 -55.24
CA LYS A 81 22.38 -16.88 -53.97
C LYS A 81 22.50 -15.35 -54.15
N LEU A 82 22.10 -14.63 -53.09
CA LEU A 82 22.69 -13.40 -52.48
C LEU A 82 22.39 -11.97 -53.00
N SER A 83 22.51 -11.04 -52.03
CA SER A 83 22.70 -9.57 -52.09
C SER A 83 21.60 -8.69 -52.70
N GLY A 84 21.27 -7.60 -52.02
CA GLY A 84 20.54 -6.44 -52.54
C GLY A 84 21.33 -5.14 -52.33
N VAL A 85 20.85 -4.02 -52.86
CA VAL A 85 21.45 -2.67 -52.71
C VAL A 85 20.43 -1.59 -53.11
N THR A 86 20.23 -0.58 -52.23
CA THR A 86 19.72 0.81 -52.43
C THR A 86 18.44 1.05 -53.30
N THR A 87 17.88 2.25 -53.55
CA THR A 87 18.15 3.66 -53.15
C THR A 87 16.85 4.50 -53.20
N ASP A 88 16.68 5.45 -52.27
CA ASP A 88 16.16 6.83 -52.34
C ASP A 88 15.03 7.33 -53.28
N ASP A 89 14.27 8.32 -52.75
CA ASP A 89 13.69 9.51 -53.41
C ASP A 89 12.55 9.41 -54.46
N LYS A 90 11.71 10.44 -54.73
CA LYS A 90 11.14 11.57 -53.93
C LYS A 90 9.99 12.23 -54.75
N TYR A 91 8.94 12.73 -54.09
CA TYR A 91 8.03 13.84 -54.49
C TYR A 91 7.17 13.86 -55.79
N SER A 92 6.06 14.62 -55.69
CA SER A 92 5.35 15.41 -56.73
C SER A 92 4.31 14.78 -57.68
N ILE A 93 3.05 14.83 -57.24
CA ILE A 93 1.95 15.62 -57.85
C ILE A 93 2.01 15.92 -59.37
N SER A 94 1.01 15.44 -60.12
CA SER A 94 0.18 16.31 -60.99
C SER A 94 -1.22 15.70 -61.23
N GLN A 95 -2.18 16.54 -61.64
CA GLN A 95 -3.57 16.13 -61.99
C GLN A 95 -3.71 15.97 -63.51
N HIS A 96 -4.67 15.17 -63.98
CA HIS A 96 -5.77 15.54 -64.92
C HIS A 96 -6.75 14.32 -64.96
N LEU A 97 -8.07 14.39 -64.79
CA LEU A 97 -9.15 15.27 -65.27
C LEU A 97 -9.71 14.88 -66.66
N THR A 98 -10.83 14.12 -66.66
CA THR A 98 -11.85 14.07 -67.74
C THR A 98 -13.23 13.98 -67.08
N MET A 99 -14.30 14.44 -67.76
CA MET A 99 -15.60 14.81 -67.16
C MET A 99 -16.78 14.43 -68.08
N GLY A 100 -17.99 14.23 -67.54
CA GLY A 100 -19.20 14.13 -68.40
C GLY A 100 -20.57 13.97 -67.71
N PHE A 101 -21.39 15.05 -67.78
CA PHE A 101 -22.87 15.12 -67.90
C PHE A 101 -23.81 14.38 -66.89
N CYS A 102 -25.05 14.82 -66.61
CA CYS A 102 -25.90 15.89 -67.18
C CYS A 102 -26.78 16.57 -66.08
N ILE A 103 -27.50 17.66 -66.41
CA ILE A 103 -28.22 18.56 -65.47
C ILE A 103 -29.62 18.95 -65.99
N LYS A 104 -30.59 19.17 -65.09
CA LYS A 104 -31.65 20.20 -65.17
C LYS A 104 -31.95 20.73 -63.75
N GLN A 105 -31.67 22.02 -63.48
CA GLN A 105 -32.66 23.14 -63.40
C GLN A 105 -33.66 23.03 -62.23
N ALA A 106 -33.91 24.05 -61.39
CA ALA A 106 -33.40 25.44 -61.32
C ALA A 106 -33.45 25.92 -59.83
N SER A 107 -33.11 27.15 -59.40
CA SER A 107 -32.64 28.39 -60.04
C SER A 107 -31.75 29.19 -59.06
N ARG A 108 -31.08 30.26 -59.50
CA ARG A 108 -30.14 31.05 -58.67
C ARG A 108 -30.84 32.02 -57.72
N LEU A 109 -30.34 32.12 -56.50
CA LEU A 109 -30.24 33.39 -55.77
C LEU A 109 -28.85 33.50 -55.16
N SER A 110 -28.15 34.59 -55.44
CA SER A 110 -26.86 34.94 -54.83
C SER A 110 -27.09 36.05 -53.83
N CYS A 111 -26.78 35.83 -52.55
CA CYS A 111 -26.56 36.92 -51.62
C CYS A 111 -25.38 36.60 -50.69
N SER A 112 -24.44 37.55 -50.60
CA SER A 112 -23.36 37.55 -49.63
C SER A 112 -23.89 38.05 -48.27
N ASP A 113 -24.80 37.29 -47.67
CA ASP A 113 -25.39 37.61 -46.35
C ASP A 113 -25.72 36.34 -45.56
N GLN A 114 -24.66 35.64 -45.13
CA GLN A 114 -24.81 34.66 -44.05
C GLN A 114 -23.55 34.45 -43.20
N TYR A 115 -22.87 35.55 -42.87
CA TYR A 115 -22.34 35.66 -41.51
C TYR A 115 -23.53 35.72 -40.54
N GLN A 116 -24.15 34.57 -40.27
CA GLN A 116 -24.91 34.43 -39.04
C GLN A 116 -23.94 34.76 -37.90
N THR A 117 -24.20 35.85 -37.20
CA THR A 117 -23.55 36.14 -35.92
C THR A 117 -23.71 34.88 -35.07
N PHE A 118 -22.62 34.16 -34.86
CA PHE A 118 -22.63 32.93 -34.08
C PHE A 118 -22.97 33.35 -32.65
N LYS A 119 -24.26 33.31 -32.30
CA LYS A 119 -24.71 33.48 -30.92
C LYS A 119 -23.92 32.45 -30.14
N MET A 120 -23.02 32.91 -29.29
CA MET A 120 -22.21 32.02 -28.47
C MET A 120 -23.17 31.03 -27.81
N PRO A 121 -22.91 29.71 -27.87
CA PRO A 121 -23.60 28.78 -27.00
C PRO A 121 -23.35 29.30 -25.59
N ALA A 122 -24.41 29.76 -24.93
CA ALA A 122 -24.27 30.29 -23.58
C ALA A 122 -23.63 29.21 -22.70
N VAL A 123 -22.86 29.64 -21.69
CA VAL A 123 -22.61 28.79 -20.51
C VAL A 123 -23.94 28.17 -20.13
N ILE A 124 -24.00 26.86 -19.91
CA ILE A 124 -25.24 26.07 -20.00
C ILE A 124 -26.31 26.63 -19.03
N GLU A 125 -27.12 27.57 -19.51
CA GLU A 125 -27.70 28.57 -18.62
C GLU A 125 -28.97 27.99 -17.99
N HIS A 126 -29.01 28.04 -16.65
CA HIS A 126 -29.95 27.29 -15.83
C HIS A 126 -29.84 25.74 -15.95
N SER A 127 -28.69 25.18 -16.40
CA SER A 127 -28.47 23.72 -16.36
C SER A 127 -28.17 23.18 -14.96
N VAL A 128 -27.67 24.05 -14.08
CA VAL A 128 -27.52 23.81 -12.64
C VAL A 128 -28.57 24.69 -11.96
N THR A 129 -29.56 24.05 -11.35
CA THR A 129 -30.74 24.72 -10.76
C THR A 129 -30.76 24.61 -9.23
N THR A 130 -29.88 23.79 -8.66
CA THR A 130 -29.71 23.58 -7.22
C THR A 130 -28.27 23.84 -6.79
N GLU A 131 -28.01 23.82 -5.48
CA GLU A 131 -26.64 23.74 -4.96
C GLU A 131 -25.93 22.46 -5.42
N VAL A 132 -24.59 22.43 -5.36
CA VAL A 132 -23.79 21.26 -5.80
C VAL A 132 -22.89 20.77 -4.66
N PRO A 133 -23.05 19.51 -4.17
CA PRO A 133 -24.13 18.57 -4.49
C PRO A 133 -25.51 19.06 -4.05
N GLY A 134 -26.55 18.69 -4.80
CA GLY A 134 -27.93 19.06 -4.49
C GLY A 134 -28.52 18.27 -3.30
N PRO A 135 -29.71 18.66 -2.81
CA PRO A 135 -30.35 18.01 -1.66
C PRO A 135 -30.62 16.51 -1.86
N ILE A 136 -31.02 16.08 -3.06
CA ILE A 136 -31.24 14.67 -3.42
C ILE A 136 -29.90 13.94 -3.49
N SER A 137 -28.86 14.54 -4.07
CA SER A 137 -27.49 14.00 -4.06
C SER A 137 -26.95 13.84 -2.64
N LYS A 138 -27.10 14.84 -1.76
CA LYS A 138 -26.70 14.80 -0.35
C LYS A 138 -27.42 13.69 0.42
N ALA A 139 -28.74 13.59 0.26
CA ALA A 139 -29.54 12.53 0.89
C ALA A 139 -29.16 11.13 0.36
N SER A 140 -28.90 11.02 -0.94
CA SER A 140 -28.51 9.77 -1.59
C SER A 140 -27.10 9.32 -1.20
N ALA A 141 -26.14 10.25 -1.09
CA ALA A 141 -24.80 9.98 -0.60
C ALA A 141 -24.83 9.53 0.87
N LYS A 142 -25.60 10.21 1.73
CA LYS A 142 -25.80 9.77 3.13
C LYS A 142 -26.47 8.39 3.24
N LYS A 143 -27.34 8.02 2.29
CA LYS A 143 -27.93 6.68 2.20
C LYS A 143 -26.93 5.64 1.68
N LEU A 144 -26.00 6.02 0.81
CA LEU A 144 -24.92 5.16 0.35
C LEU A 144 -23.91 4.87 1.47
N ASP A 145 -23.62 5.88 2.29
CA ASP A 145 -22.68 5.84 3.43
C ASP A 145 -23.03 4.78 4.50
N THR A 146 -24.27 4.26 4.52
CA THR A 146 -24.63 3.14 5.40
C THR A 146 -24.07 1.78 4.96
N PHE A 147 -23.53 1.68 3.73
CA PHE A 147 -23.00 0.44 3.16
C PHE A 147 -21.67 0.62 2.39
N PHE A 148 -21.34 1.83 1.95
CA PHE A 148 -20.17 2.16 1.13
C PHE A 148 -19.69 3.57 1.47
N ASP A 149 -18.40 3.75 1.76
CA ASP A 149 -17.79 5.03 2.13
C ASP A 149 -18.06 6.12 1.08
N ALA A 150 -19.00 7.00 1.36
CA ALA A 150 -19.50 8.00 0.42
C ALA A 150 -18.71 9.32 0.49
N ARG A 151 -17.66 9.42 1.33
CA ARG A 151 -16.92 10.68 1.56
C ARG A 151 -16.19 11.21 0.32
N ALA A 152 -15.98 10.36 -0.69
CA ALA A 152 -15.40 10.75 -1.98
C ALA A 152 -16.44 11.14 -3.06
N VAL A 153 -17.74 11.09 -2.76
CA VAL A 153 -18.81 11.39 -3.73
C VAL A 153 -18.94 12.90 -3.95
N HIS A 154 -18.71 13.35 -5.18
CA HIS A 154 -18.93 14.76 -5.57
C HIS A 154 -20.42 15.12 -5.66
N PHE A 155 -21.22 14.23 -6.25
CA PHE A 155 -22.69 14.25 -6.37
C PHE A 155 -23.13 12.84 -6.81
N VAL A 156 -24.42 12.51 -6.69
CA VAL A 156 -24.94 11.19 -7.10
C VAL A 156 -25.48 11.29 -8.53
N VAL A 157 -25.05 10.38 -9.41
CA VAL A 157 -25.22 10.49 -10.86
C VAL A 157 -26.53 9.84 -11.33
N ASP A 158 -27.27 10.52 -12.20
CA ASP A 158 -28.33 9.96 -13.01
C ASP A 158 -27.76 9.57 -14.39
N TYR A 159 -27.35 8.30 -14.51
CA TYR A 159 -26.78 7.79 -15.75
C TYR A 159 -27.81 7.65 -16.88
N ASP A 160 -29.10 7.48 -16.58
CA ASP A 160 -30.16 7.35 -17.59
C ASP A 160 -30.40 8.69 -18.32
N LYS A 161 -30.25 9.82 -17.62
CA LYS A 161 -30.31 11.18 -18.21
C LYS A 161 -28.98 11.67 -18.78
N SER A 162 -27.86 11.04 -18.45
CA SER A 162 -26.53 11.41 -18.97
C SER A 162 -26.40 11.05 -20.46
N SER A 163 -25.73 11.87 -21.27
CA SER A 163 -25.61 11.64 -22.71
C SER A 163 -24.43 12.37 -23.34
N GLY A 164 -23.64 11.68 -24.18
CA GLY A 164 -22.48 12.25 -24.87
C GLY A 164 -21.46 12.82 -23.88
N ASN A 165 -21.02 14.06 -24.10
CA ASN A 165 -20.12 14.79 -23.21
C ASN A 165 -20.80 15.31 -21.91
N TYR A 166 -22.06 14.97 -21.62
CA TYR A 166 -22.80 15.56 -20.50
C TYR A 166 -23.20 14.53 -19.45
N ILE A 167 -22.80 14.80 -18.20
CA ILE A 167 -23.23 14.06 -17.00
C ILE A 167 -24.40 14.80 -16.34
N VAL A 168 -25.34 14.05 -15.77
CA VAL A 168 -26.50 14.57 -15.05
C VAL A 168 -26.51 13.98 -13.62
N ASP A 169 -26.85 14.79 -12.62
CA ASP A 169 -27.03 14.30 -11.24
C ASP A 169 -28.50 14.00 -10.90
N VAL A 170 -28.73 13.36 -9.75
CA VAL A 170 -30.08 12.98 -9.29
C VAL A 170 -30.97 14.17 -8.89
N ASP A 171 -30.40 15.35 -8.75
CA ASP A 171 -31.13 16.62 -8.59
C ASP A 171 -31.58 17.21 -9.94
N GLY A 172 -31.06 16.67 -11.05
CA GLY A 172 -31.36 17.07 -12.41
C GLY A 172 -30.39 18.11 -12.97
N ASN A 173 -29.33 18.48 -12.25
CA ASN A 173 -28.31 19.38 -12.77
C ASN A 173 -27.52 18.69 -13.89
N LYS A 174 -27.28 19.39 -14.99
CA LYS A 174 -26.54 18.89 -16.16
C LYS A 174 -25.20 19.62 -16.29
N TYR A 175 -24.11 18.87 -16.40
CA TYR A 175 -22.74 19.39 -16.50
C TYR A 175 -22.06 18.90 -17.78
N LEU A 176 -21.29 19.77 -18.43
CA LEU A 176 -20.29 19.38 -19.43
C LEU A 176 -19.15 18.64 -18.71
N ASP A 177 -18.94 17.37 -19.02
CA ASP A 177 -17.96 16.53 -18.33
C ASP A 177 -16.59 16.53 -19.04
N VAL A 178 -15.68 17.30 -18.47
CA VAL A 178 -14.27 17.43 -18.85
C VAL A 178 -13.40 16.65 -17.85
N TYR A 179 -13.97 15.68 -17.13
CA TYR A 179 -13.26 14.73 -16.27
C TYR A 179 -13.51 13.25 -16.62
N SER A 180 -14.60 12.94 -17.33
CA SER A 180 -14.93 11.63 -17.94
C SER A 180 -14.76 10.41 -17.03
N GLN A 181 -15.24 10.52 -15.78
CA GLN A 181 -15.04 9.51 -14.71
C GLN A 181 -13.56 9.18 -14.46
N ILE A 182 -12.74 10.19 -14.17
CA ILE A 182 -11.27 10.05 -14.02
C ILE A 182 -10.63 9.52 -15.31
N ALA A 183 -10.95 10.16 -16.43
CA ALA A 183 -10.43 9.86 -17.76
C ALA A 183 -10.79 8.47 -18.33
N SER A 184 -11.88 7.83 -17.89
CA SER A 184 -12.24 6.45 -18.26
C SER A 184 -13.39 6.27 -19.25
N ILE A 185 -14.27 7.25 -19.46
CA ILE A 185 -15.31 7.16 -20.50
C ILE A 185 -14.73 7.64 -21.85
N PRO A 186 -14.67 6.80 -22.90
CA PRO A 186 -14.00 7.16 -24.15
C PRO A 186 -14.89 7.90 -25.17
N VAL A 187 -16.13 7.43 -25.38
CA VAL A 187 -16.98 7.82 -26.53
C VAL A 187 -18.40 8.28 -26.15
N GLY A 188 -18.57 8.84 -24.95
CA GLY A 188 -19.85 9.41 -24.48
C GLY A 188 -20.64 8.53 -23.51
N TYR A 189 -21.43 9.18 -22.64
CA TYR A 189 -22.50 8.53 -21.89
C TYR A 189 -23.62 8.06 -22.84
N ASN A 190 -24.19 6.89 -22.55
CA ASN A 190 -25.28 6.28 -23.33
C ASN A 190 -25.02 6.26 -24.85
N ASN A 191 -23.77 5.97 -25.23
CA ASN A 191 -23.35 5.82 -26.62
C ASN A 191 -24.14 4.68 -27.32
N PRO A 192 -24.82 4.93 -28.46
CA PRO A 192 -25.62 3.92 -29.15
C PRO A 192 -24.82 2.69 -29.62
N THR A 193 -23.60 2.87 -30.13
CA THR A 193 -22.72 1.78 -30.58
C THR A 193 -22.41 0.81 -29.45
N LEU A 194 -22.13 1.33 -28.25
CA LEU A 194 -21.87 0.51 -27.06
C LEU A 194 -23.14 -0.14 -26.53
N ILE A 195 -24.30 0.52 -26.66
CA ILE A 195 -25.60 -0.04 -26.28
C ILE A 195 -25.98 -1.22 -27.19
N GLU A 196 -25.78 -1.13 -28.51
CA GLU A 196 -26.04 -2.27 -29.41
C GLU A 196 -25.01 -3.40 -29.19
N ALA A 197 -23.74 -3.08 -28.95
CA ALA A 197 -22.75 -4.08 -28.55
C ALA A 197 -23.13 -4.79 -27.22
N ALA A 198 -23.76 -4.07 -26.29
CA ALA A 198 -24.24 -4.63 -25.02
C ALA A 198 -25.51 -5.49 -25.15
N LYS A 199 -26.25 -5.40 -26.27
CA LYS A 199 -27.42 -6.25 -26.58
C LYS A 199 -27.06 -7.53 -27.35
N SER A 200 -25.81 -7.70 -27.76
CA SER A 200 -25.42 -8.78 -28.66
C SER A 200 -25.55 -10.18 -28.00
N PRO A 201 -25.83 -11.26 -28.77
CA PRO A 201 -25.83 -12.62 -28.22
C PRO A 201 -24.50 -13.01 -27.57
N GLU A 202 -23.39 -12.51 -28.09
CA GLU A 202 -22.04 -12.68 -27.55
C GLU A 202 -21.92 -12.01 -26.17
N MET A 203 -22.50 -10.83 -25.98
CA MET A 203 -22.54 -10.15 -24.68
C MET A 203 -23.36 -10.95 -23.67
N VAL A 204 -24.55 -11.44 -24.06
CA VAL A 204 -25.40 -12.26 -23.18
C VAL A 204 -24.64 -13.52 -22.74
N SER A 205 -23.98 -14.20 -23.69
CA SER A 205 -23.16 -15.38 -23.39
C SER A 205 -21.96 -15.06 -22.49
N ALA A 206 -21.26 -13.94 -22.74
CA ALA A 206 -20.11 -13.52 -21.96
C ALA A 206 -20.48 -13.13 -20.52
N LEU A 207 -21.61 -12.44 -20.32
CA LEU A 207 -22.10 -12.03 -19.01
C LEU A 207 -22.62 -13.21 -18.18
N VAL A 208 -23.41 -14.11 -18.78
CA VAL A 208 -24.04 -15.23 -18.06
C VAL A 208 -23.04 -16.33 -17.72
N ASN A 209 -22.14 -16.67 -18.64
CA ASN A 209 -21.19 -17.77 -18.44
C ASN A 209 -19.85 -17.33 -17.83
N ARG A 210 -19.49 -16.04 -17.97
CA ARG A 210 -18.26 -15.36 -17.51
C ARG A 210 -17.05 -16.31 -17.30
N PRO A 211 -16.50 -16.87 -18.39
CA PRO A 211 -15.58 -18.00 -18.33
C PRO A 211 -14.28 -17.69 -17.59
N ALA A 212 -13.67 -18.72 -17.00
CA ALA A 212 -12.28 -18.69 -16.55
C ALA A 212 -11.36 -18.81 -17.78
N ILE A 213 -11.12 -17.70 -18.47
CA ILE A 213 -10.53 -17.64 -19.83
C ILE A 213 -9.20 -18.41 -19.94
N GLY A 214 -8.39 -18.42 -18.88
CA GLY A 214 -7.11 -19.14 -18.84
C GLY A 214 -7.19 -20.67 -18.88
N ASN A 215 -8.36 -21.27 -18.60
CA ASN A 215 -8.59 -22.71 -18.71
C ASN A 215 -9.72 -23.08 -19.68
N PHE A 216 -10.77 -22.27 -19.73
CA PHE A 216 -11.99 -22.55 -20.51
C PHE A 216 -12.35 -21.35 -21.41
N PRO A 217 -11.46 -20.94 -22.34
CA PRO A 217 -11.78 -19.86 -23.27
C PRO A 217 -12.92 -20.29 -24.21
N SER A 218 -13.80 -19.36 -24.56
CA SER A 218 -14.75 -19.56 -25.65
C SER A 218 -14.03 -19.74 -26.98
N GLY A 219 -14.58 -20.54 -27.90
CA GLY A 219 -14.04 -20.65 -29.27
C GLY A 219 -13.94 -19.30 -30.00
N ALA A 220 -14.78 -18.33 -29.64
CA ALA A 220 -14.74 -16.96 -30.18
C ALA A 220 -13.66 -16.05 -29.53
N TRP A 221 -12.90 -16.53 -28.53
CA TRP A 221 -11.95 -15.69 -27.79
C TRP A 221 -10.79 -15.18 -28.66
N HIS A 222 -10.27 -16.03 -29.57
CA HIS A 222 -9.26 -15.63 -30.56
C HIS A 222 -9.75 -14.45 -31.41
N ASP A 223 -10.94 -14.59 -32.01
CA ASP A 223 -11.49 -13.61 -32.94
C ASP A 223 -11.91 -12.32 -32.21
N LEU A 224 -12.33 -12.40 -30.95
CA LEU A 224 -12.64 -11.25 -30.11
C LEU A 224 -11.37 -10.46 -29.74
N LEU A 225 -10.23 -11.13 -29.53
CA LEU A 225 -8.93 -10.46 -29.39
C LEU A 225 -8.45 -9.88 -30.72
N GLN A 226 -8.44 -10.67 -31.80
CA GLN A 226 -7.92 -10.25 -33.11
C GLN A 226 -8.71 -9.08 -33.71
N ASN A 227 -10.04 -9.16 -33.68
CA ASN A 227 -10.93 -8.12 -34.20
C ASN A 227 -11.27 -7.02 -33.18
N GLY A 228 -10.74 -7.12 -31.96
CA GLY A 228 -10.89 -6.15 -30.88
C GLY A 228 -9.54 -5.61 -30.44
N LEU A 229 -9.03 -6.07 -29.29
CA LEU A 229 -7.83 -5.52 -28.65
C LEU A 229 -6.58 -5.49 -29.55
N MET A 230 -6.37 -6.46 -30.45
CA MET A 230 -5.19 -6.45 -31.33
C MET A 230 -5.26 -5.38 -32.42
N LYS A 231 -6.43 -4.83 -32.75
CA LYS A 231 -6.56 -3.62 -33.60
C LYS A 231 -6.00 -2.35 -32.95
N ALA A 232 -5.74 -2.39 -31.65
CA ALA A 232 -5.19 -1.30 -30.84
C ALA A 232 -3.77 -1.59 -30.33
N ALA A 233 -3.14 -2.69 -30.72
CA ALA A 233 -1.80 -3.04 -30.28
C ALA A 233 -0.78 -1.93 -30.63
N PRO A 234 0.11 -1.53 -29.70
CA PRO A 234 1.26 -0.68 -30.00
C PRO A 234 2.19 -1.32 -31.04
N GLU A 235 2.93 -0.49 -31.77
CA GLU A 235 3.89 -0.98 -32.76
C GLU A 235 4.97 -1.85 -32.10
N GLY A 236 5.28 -3.00 -32.72
CA GLY A 236 6.17 -4.02 -32.17
C GLY A 236 5.56 -4.93 -31.10
N LEU A 237 4.42 -4.61 -30.50
CA LEU A 237 3.84 -5.36 -29.37
C LEU A 237 2.68 -6.26 -29.81
N ASN A 238 3.05 -7.35 -30.47
CA ASN A 238 2.14 -8.30 -31.12
C ASN A 238 1.47 -9.32 -30.19
N HIS A 239 1.70 -9.26 -28.88
CA HIS A 239 1.13 -10.18 -27.88
C HIS A 239 0.45 -9.41 -26.73
N ILE A 240 -0.45 -10.08 -26.01
CA ILE A 240 -1.31 -9.47 -24.99
C ILE A 240 -1.60 -10.42 -23.82
N PHE A 241 -1.65 -9.88 -22.60
CA PHE A 241 -2.33 -10.50 -21.44
C PHE A 241 -3.47 -9.58 -20.97
N THR A 242 -4.64 -10.15 -20.70
CA THR A 242 -5.85 -9.42 -20.27
C THR A 242 -6.08 -9.48 -18.76
N ALA A 243 -6.68 -8.42 -18.22
CA ALA A 243 -6.86 -8.15 -16.78
C ALA A 243 -8.21 -7.44 -16.52
N GLN A 244 -8.54 -7.14 -15.25
CA GLN A 244 -9.74 -6.38 -14.85
C GLN A 244 -9.47 -4.92 -14.49
N SER A 245 -8.25 -4.58 -14.07
CA SER A 245 -7.91 -3.21 -13.65
C SER A 245 -6.49 -2.80 -14.03
N GLY A 246 -6.21 -1.49 -14.02
CA GLY A 246 -4.85 -0.97 -14.22
C GLY A 246 -3.84 -1.45 -13.16
N SER A 247 -4.26 -1.53 -11.89
CA SER A 247 -3.43 -2.08 -10.80
C SER A 247 -3.02 -3.53 -11.09
N GLU A 248 -3.97 -4.35 -11.54
CA GLU A 248 -3.73 -5.76 -11.91
C GLU A 248 -2.87 -5.87 -13.17
N ALA A 249 -3.12 -5.06 -14.20
CA ALA A 249 -2.29 -5.01 -15.41
C ALA A 249 -0.82 -4.68 -15.09
N ASN A 250 -0.58 -3.71 -14.21
CA ASN A 250 0.75 -3.34 -13.74
C ASN A 250 1.40 -4.44 -12.88
N GLU A 251 0.67 -5.06 -11.95
CA GLU A 251 1.23 -6.15 -11.12
C GLU A 251 1.49 -7.44 -11.92
N LEU A 252 0.67 -7.72 -12.94
CA LEU A 252 0.95 -8.77 -13.93
C LEU A 252 2.19 -8.41 -14.78
N ALA A 253 2.39 -7.15 -15.17
CA ALA A 253 3.60 -6.71 -15.87
C ALA A 253 4.86 -6.84 -14.99
N TYR A 254 4.80 -6.50 -13.71
CA TYR A 254 5.91 -6.69 -12.76
C TYR A 254 6.28 -8.17 -12.63
N LYS A 255 5.28 -9.05 -12.48
CA LYS A 255 5.49 -10.50 -12.48
C LYS A 255 6.20 -10.99 -13.75
N ALA A 256 5.80 -10.50 -14.93
CA ALA A 256 6.45 -10.86 -16.19
C ALA A 256 7.92 -10.42 -16.22
N ALA A 257 8.24 -9.20 -15.75
CA ALA A 257 9.62 -8.72 -15.64
C ALA A 257 10.46 -9.54 -14.65
N PHE A 258 9.94 -9.85 -13.45
CA PHE A 258 10.64 -10.69 -12.47
C PHE A 258 10.88 -12.11 -12.99
N MET A 259 9.89 -12.71 -13.66
CA MET A 259 10.03 -14.04 -14.27
C MET A 259 11.05 -14.03 -15.42
N LEU A 260 11.05 -12.99 -16.26
CA LEU A 260 12.04 -12.80 -17.33
C LEU A 260 13.45 -12.63 -16.77
N TYR A 261 13.62 -11.80 -15.73
CA TYR A 261 14.90 -11.59 -15.07
C TYR A 261 15.47 -12.91 -14.52
N ARG A 262 14.70 -13.66 -13.71
CA ARG A 262 15.12 -14.98 -13.19
C ARG A 262 15.30 -16.04 -14.27
N ARG A 263 14.61 -15.93 -15.42
CA ARG A 263 14.80 -16.82 -16.57
C ARG A 263 16.10 -16.51 -17.32
N ARG A 264 16.51 -15.23 -17.40
CA ARG A 264 17.82 -14.83 -17.93
C ARG A 264 18.97 -15.30 -17.03
N GLU A 265 18.81 -15.23 -15.70
CA GLU A 265 19.79 -15.77 -14.75
C GLU A 265 19.91 -17.31 -14.80
N ARG A 266 18.76 -18.03 -14.83
CA ARG A 266 18.74 -19.51 -14.82
C ARG A 266 19.04 -20.15 -16.19
N GLY A 267 18.85 -19.41 -17.28
CA GLY A 267 18.98 -19.94 -18.64
C GLY A 267 17.97 -21.06 -18.91
N GLU A 268 18.47 -22.22 -19.33
CA GLU A 268 17.67 -23.42 -19.64
C GLU A 268 17.55 -24.40 -18.45
N ALA A 269 18.16 -24.11 -17.30
CA ALA A 269 18.09 -25.03 -16.16
C ALA A 269 16.69 -25.05 -15.51
N GLU A 270 16.31 -26.24 -15.02
CA GLU A 270 15.08 -26.44 -14.26
C GLU A 270 15.16 -25.79 -12.86
N TRP A 271 13.99 -25.58 -12.24
CA TRP A 271 13.91 -24.96 -10.92
C TRP A 271 14.53 -25.88 -9.86
N SER A 272 15.39 -25.32 -9.01
CA SER A 272 16.05 -26.10 -7.96
C SER A 272 15.09 -26.49 -6.83
N HIS A 273 15.41 -27.58 -6.09
CA HIS A 273 14.65 -27.97 -4.91
C HIS A 273 14.59 -26.85 -3.86
N GLU A 274 15.70 -26.10 -3.71
CA GLU A 274 15.80 -24.95 -2.81
C GLU A 274 14.88 -23.80 -3.24
N GLU A 275 14.83 -23.45 -4.54
CA GLU A 275 13.88 -22.46 -5.07
C GLU A 275 12.42 -22.89 -4.89
N ILE A 276 12.11 -24.18 -5.06
CA ILE A 276 10.76 -24.73 -4.87
C ILE A 276 10.35 -24.68 -3.39
N HIS A 277 11.26 -25.03 -2.48
CA HIS A 277 11.00 -25.01 -1.04
C HIS A 277 10.85 -23.56 -0.53
N SER A 278 11.86 -22.72 -0.73
CA SER A 278 11.91 -21.36 -0.19
C SER A 278 10.78 -20.45 -0.71
N CYS A 279 10.32 -20.60 -1.96
CA CYS A 279 9.23 -19.76 -2.47
C CYS A 279 7.92 -19.93 -1.68
N LEU A 280 7.63 -21.15 -1.18
CA LEU A 280 6.45 -21.45 -0.37
C LEU A 280 6.50 -20.84 1.03
N HIS A 281 7.70 -20.47 1.50
CA HIS A 281 7.95 -19.78 2.77
C HIS A 281 8.24 -18.28 2.58
N ASN A 282 8.05 -17.73 1.36
CA ASN A 282 8.39 -16.37 0.97
C ASN A 282 9.89 -15.99 1.14
N THR A 283 10.80 -16.97 1.14
CA THR A 283 12.25 -16.76 1.31
C THR A 283 13.03 -16.92 0.01
N THR A 284 14.27 -16.42 0.01
CA THR A 284 15.26 -16.65 -1.05
C THR A 284 15.75 -18.10 -1.05
N PRO A 285 16.19 -18.66 -2.20
CA PRO A 285 16.27 -18.06 -3.53
C PRO A 285 14.96 -18.08 -4.34
N GLY A 286 13.94 -18.79 -3.88
CA GLY A 286 12.68 -19.02 -4.60
C GLY A 286 11.78 -17.80 -4.73
N SER A 287 11.73 -16.98 -3.68
CA SER A 287 11.21 -15.61 -3.71
C SER A 287 12.41 -14.65 -3.71
N PRO A 288 12.87 -14.20 -4.89
CA PRO A 288 14.10 -13.43 -5.02
C PRO A 288 13.91 -11.96 -4.65
N GLU A 289 14.94 -11.35 -4.06
CA GLU A 289 14.99 -9.90 -3.86
C GLU A 289 15.22 -9.19 -5.20
N LEU A 290 14.15 -8.63 -5.78
CA LEU A 290 14.16 -7.87 -7.01
C LEU A 290 13.30 -6.60 -6.87
N ALA A 291 13.62 -5.58 -7.66
CA ALA A 291 12.95 -4.28 -7.62
C ALA A 291 12.29 -3.87 -8.94
N ILE A 292 11.18 -3.13 -8.82
CA ILE A 292 10.60 -2.33 -9.91
C ILE A 292 10.89 -0.86 -9.60
N MET A 293 11.74 -0.21 -10.40
CA MET A 293 11.97 1.22 -10.27
C MET A 293 10.73 1.99 -10.72
N SER A 294 10.42 3.04 -9.97
CA SER A 294 9.35 4.01 -10.27
C SER A 294 9.90 5.43 -10.25
N PHE A 295 9.03 6.42 -10.40
CA PHE A 295 9.37 7.83 -10.33
C PHE A 295 8.63 8.55 -9.20
N LYS A 296 9.23 9.59 -8.64
CA LYS A 296 8.55 10.53 -7.71
C LYS A 296 7.26 11.06 -8.37
N ASN A 297 6.24 11.33 -7.56
CA ASN A 297 4.89 11.78 -7.96
C ASN A 297 4.00 10.77 -8.74
N SER A 298 4.49 9.58 -9.12
CA SER A 298 3.75 8.60 -9.96
C SER A 298 2.42 8.09 -9.38
N PHE A 299 1.56 7.53 -10.24
CA PHE A 299 0.43 6.69 -9.84
C PHE A 299 0.22 5.49 -10.78
N HIS A 300 0.53 4.29 -10.27
CA HIS A 300 0.43 3.02 -11.00
C HIS A 300 -0.64 2.07 -10.44
N GLY A 301 -1.30 2.43 -9.34
CA GLY A 301 -2.40 1.64 -8.78
C GLY A 301 -2.47 1.65 -7.25
N ARG A 302 -3.21 0.70 -6.69
CA ARG A 302 -3.49 0.59 -5.24
C ARG A 302 -3.44 -0.85 -4.67
N GLY A 303 -3.04 -1.85 -5.46
CA GLY A 303 -2.64 -3.17 -4.93
C GLY A 303 -1.23 -3.10 -4.36
N PHE A 304 -0.76 -4.08 -3.58
CA PHE A 304 0.51 -3.95 -2.85
C PHE A 304 1.74 -3.68 -3.76
N GLY A 305 1.82 -4.30 -4.95
CA GLY A 305 2.89 -4.03 -5.90
C GLY A 305 2.74 -2.67 -6.59
N SER A 306 1.55 -2.39 -7.14
CA SER A 306 1.23 -1.15 -7.87
C SER A 306 1.21 0.09 -6.98
N LEU A 307 0.94 -0.09 -5.69
CA LEU A 307 1.06 0.94 -4.68
C LEU A 307 2.52 1.15 -4.23
N SER A 308 3.35 0.11 -4.24
CA SER A 308 4.78 0.25 -3.93
C SER A 308 5.53 1.10 -4.96
N THR A 309 5.13 1.06 -6.23
CA THR A 309 5.63 1.98 -7.28
C THR A 309 4.90 3.33 -7.33
N THR A 310 3.78 3.51 -6.62
CA THR A 310 3.00 4.77 -6.59
C THR A 310 3.57 5.78 -5.59
N ARG A 311 3.86 7.00 -6.04
CA ARG A 311 4.51 8.07 -5.26
C ARG A 311 3.72 9.40 -5.20
N SER A 312 2.45 9.41 -5.61
CA SER A 312 1.63 10.62 -5.81
C SER A 312 1.18 11.38 -4.55
N LYS A 313 0.54 10.73 -3.55
CA LYS A 313 -0.06 11.41 -2.38
C LYS A 313 0.03 10.58 -1.11
N ALA A 314 0.26 11.22 0.04
CA ALA A 314 0.36 10.55 1.34
C ALA A 314 -0.90 9.74 1.71
N VAL A 315 -2.09 10.26 1.42
CA VAL A 315 -3.39 9.58 1.65
C VAL A 315 -3.59 8.32 0.78
N HIS A 316 -2.74 8.07 -0.21
CA HIS A 316 -2.71 6.81 -0.94
C HIS A 316 -1.80 5.75 -0.27
N LYS A 317 -0.90 6.17 0.63
CA LYS A 317 0.31 5.43 1.01
C LYS A 317 0.53 5.21 2.51
N LEU A 318 -0.03 6.04 3.38
CA LEU A 318 0.06 5.87 4.82
C LEU A 318 -0.61 4.57 5.26
N ASP A 319 -0.12 4.01 6.38
CA ASP A 319 -0.63 2.81 7.06
C ASP A 319 -0.63 1.48 6.24
N ILE A 320 -0.07 1.49 5.01
CA ILE A 320 -0.08 0.33 4.11
C ILE A 320 1.36 -0.18 3.85
N PRO A 321 1.67 -1.46 4.16
CA PRO A 321 2.94 -2.10 3.80
C PRO A 321 3.35 -1.88 2.33
N SER A 322 4.65 -1.75 2.08
CA SER A 322 5.19 -1.48 0.74
C SER A 322 6.58 -2.09 0.56
N PHE A 323 6.90 -2.50 -0.67
CA PHE A 323 8.24 -2.99 -1.03
C PHE A 323 9.27 -1.86 -1.08
N ASN A 324 10.51 -2.15 -0.66
CA ASN A 324 11.63 -1.20 -0.66
C ASN A 324 12.26 -1.06 -2.06
N TRP A 325 11.47 -0.60 -3.03
CA TRP A 325 11.89 -0.40 -4.42
C TRP A 325 12.27 1.05 -4.70
N PRO A 326 13.20 1.33 -5.64
CA PRO A 326 13.71 2.67 -5.87
C PRO A 326 12.68 3.61 -6.50
N GLN A 327 12.88 4.90 -6.29
CA GLN A 327 12.19 5.97 -6.99
C GLN A 327 13.18 7.03 -7.49
N ALA A 328 13.29 7.17 -8.81
CA ALA A 328 14.05 8.25 -9.43
C ALA A 328 13.25 9.57 -9.44
N SER A 329 13.90 10.70 -9.70
CA SER A 329 13.21 11.94 -10.03
C SER A 329 12.52 11.84 -11.40
N PHE A 330 11.27 12.27 -11.47
CA PHE A 330 10.67 12.68 -12.74
C PHE A 330 11.05 14.14 -13.03
N PRO A 331 11.28 14.54 -14.30
CA PRO A 331 11.64 15.93 -14.63
C PRO A 331 10.61 16.96 -14.14
N ALA A 332 11.09 17.96 -13.40
CA ALA A 332 10.27 19.08 -12.92
C ALA A 332 10.39 20.28 -13.88
N LEU A 333 9.73 20.18 -15.04
CA LEU A 333 9.85 21.18 -16.11
C LEU A 333 9.31 22.56 -15.68
N LYS A 334 10.01 23.62 -16.10
CA LYS A 334 9.57 25.02 -15.99
C LYS A 334 8.83 25.46 -17.26
N TYR A 335 7.86 26.36 -17.09
CA TYR A 335 6.98 26.86 -18.15
C TYR A 335 7.00 28.41 -18.20
N PRO A 336 6.89 29.04 -19.38
CA PRO A 336 6.81 28.46 -20.73
C PRO A 336 8.06 27.66 -21.14
N LEU A 337 7.85 26.57 -21.90
CA LEU A 337 8.91 25.59 -22.19
C LEU A 337 10.05 26.17 -23.05
N ASP A 338 9.72 27.07 -23.97
CA ASP A 338 10.62 27.80 -24.85
C ASP A 338 11.56 28.73 -24.06
N LYS A 339 11.05 29.37 -23.00
CA LYS A 339 11.83 30.27 -22.13
C LYS A 339 12.87 29.56 -21.28
N TYR A 340 12.62 28.29 -20.92
CA TYR A 340 13.46 27.52 -19.98
C TYR A 340 14.03 26.24 -20.60
N ALA A 341 14.18 26.20 -21.93
CA ALA A 341 14.57 25.00 -22.66
C ALA A 341 15.90 24.39 -22.16
N ALA A 342 16.89 25.23 -21.82
CA ALA A 342 18.20 24.79 -21.35
C ALA A 342 18.15 24.20 -19.93
N GLU A 343 17.38 24.79 -19.00
CA GLU A 343 17.23 24.22 -17.65
C GLU A 343 16.36 22.95 -17.66
N ASN A 344 15.36 22.89 -18.54
CA ASN A 344 14.53 21.71 -18.75
C ASN A 344 15.37 20.54 -19.29
N GLU A 345 16.22 20.77 -20.30
CA GLU A 345 17.16 19.77 -20.82
C GLU A 345 18.17 19.32 -19.76
N ALA A 346 18.65 20.24 -18.91
CA ALA A 346 19.57 19.92 -17.82
C ALA A 346 18.91 19.07 -16.72
N GLU A 347 17.66 19.36 -16.35
CA GLU A 347 16.89 18.58 -15.38
C GLU A 347 16.54 17.18 -15.92
N GLU A 348 16.17 17.06 -17.20
CA GLU A 348 15.93 15.77 -17.84
C GLU A 348 17.19 14.90 -17.84
N LYS A 349 18.35 15.46 -18.20
CA LYS A 349 19.65 14.77 -18.12
C LYS A 349 20.01 14.38 -16.68
N ARG A 350 19.69 15.22 -15.69
CA ARG A 350 19.90 14.91 -14.26
C ARG A 350 19.02 13.74 -13.80
N CYS A 351 17.75 13.71 -14.19
CA CYS A 351 16.82 12.63 -13.90
C CYS A 351 17.24 11.30 -14.56
N LEU A 352 17.66 11.32 -15.83
CA LEU A 352 18.18 10.13 -16.52
C LEU A 352 19.44 9.58 -15.86
N LYS A 353 20.35 10.47 -15.44
CA LYS A 353 21.53 10.08 -14.66
C LYS A 353 21.12 9.41 -13.33
N GLU A 354 20.15 9.97 -12.61
CA GLU A 354 19.62 9.39 -11.36
C GLU A 354 19.01 8.00 -11.57
N VAL A 355 18.32 7.76 -12.70
CA VAL A 355 17.83 6.42 -13.10
C VAL A 355 19.00 5.45 -13.32
N GLU A 356 20.02 5.82 -14.10
CA GLU A 356 21.15 4.94 -14.37
C GLU A 356 21.97 4.64 -13.11
N GLU A 357 22.23 5.64 -12.25
CA GLU A 357 22.90 5.44 -10.96
C GLU A 357 22.09 4.50 -10.04
N LEU A 358 20.76 4.65 -9.97
CA LEU A 358 19.91 3.77 -9.17
C LEU A 358 19.82 2.33 -9.72
N ILE A 359 19.85 2.13 -11.05
CA ILE A 359 19.90 0.77 -11.64
C ILE A 359 21.19 0.05 -11.23
N GLN A 360 22.31 0.77 -11.16
CA GLN A 360 23.63 0.21 -10.86
C GLN A 360 23.93 0.04 -9.36
N SER A 361 23.27 0.82 -8.49
CA SER A 361 23.64 0.94 -7.06
C SER A 361 22.53 0.59 -6.05
N TRP A 362 21.35 0.15 -6.50
CA TRP A 362 20.33 -0.33 -5.56
C TRP A 362 20.76 -1.63 -4.87
N HIS A 363 20.24 -1.87 -3.67
CA HIS A 363 20.66 -3.01 -2.83
C HIS A 363 20.27 -4.39 -3.39
N CYS A 364 19.32 -4.42 -4.34
CA CYS A 364 18.92 -5.61 -5.08
C CYS A 364 18.64 -5.26 -6.56
N PRO A 365 18.73 -6.21 -7.51
CA PRO A 365 18.62 -5.91 -8.93
C PRO A 365 17.28 -5.29 -9.35
N VAL A 366 17.34 -4.26 -10.18
CA VAL A 366 16.16 -3.64 -10.79
C VAL A 366 15.74 -4.45 -12.03
N ALA A 367 14.63 -5.19 -11.93
CA ALA A 367 14.11 -6.00 -13.02
C ALA A 367 13.33 -5.18 -14.07
N ALA A 368 12.72 -4.07 -13.66
CA ALA A 368 12.00 -3.16 -14.55
C ALA A 368 12.04 -1.70 -14.09
N VAL A 369 11.81 -0.78 -15.03
CA VAL A 369 11.39 0.60 -14.76
C VAL A 369 9.94 0.75 -15.25
N ILE A 370 9.04 1.30 -14.41
CA ILE A 370 7.70 1.71 -14.85
C ILE A 370 7.58 3.25 -14.93
N VAL A 371 6.93 3.75 -16.00
CA VAL A 371 6.75 5.19 -16.24
C VAL A 371 5.39 5.51 -16.90
N GLU A 372 4.72 6.57 -16.44
CA GLU A 372 3.56 7.18 -17.13
C GLU A 372 4.07 8.16 -18.22
N PRO A 373 3.51 8.19 -19.44
CA PRO A 373 3.90 9.20 -20.46
C PRO A 373 3.60 10.65 -20.07
N ILE A 374 2.57 10.86 -19.26
CA ILE A 374 2.28 12.12 -18.55
C ILE A 374 1.82 11.68 -17.16
N GLN A 375 2.57 12.03 -16.10
CA GLN A 375 2.23 11.59 -14.74
C GLN A 375 0.93 12.24 -14.28
N SER A 376 -0.11 11.45 -14.08
CA SER A 376 -1.48 11.95 -13.97
C SER A 376 -1.78 12.49 -12.57
N GLU A 377 -1.93 11.60 -11.59
CA GLU A 377 -2.39 11.97 -10.24
C GLU A 377 -1.37 12.83 -9.48
N GLY A 378 -0.10 12.74 -9.89
CA GLY A 378 1.02 13.52 -9.37
C GLY A 378 0.98 15.02 -9.69
N GLY A 379 0.18 15.45 -10.67
CA GLY A 379 0.07 16.86 -11.07
C GLY A 379 0.22 17.14 -12.56
N ASP A 380 -0.13 16.21 -13.44
CA ASP A 380 0.07 16.33 -14.89
C ASP A 380 1.52 16.73 -15.25
N ASN A 381 2.49 15.93 -14.79
CA ASN A 381 3.91 16.20 -15.07
C ASN A 381 4.27 15.63 -16.45
N HIS A 382 4.81 16.49 -17.33
CA HIS A 382 5.30 16.11 -18.66
C HIS A 382 6.84 16.00 -18.67
N ALA A 383 7.37 15.24 -19.61
CA ALA A 383 8.79 15.24 -19.99
C ALA A 383 8.89 15.21 -21.53
N SER A 384 10.03 15.58 -22.09
CA SER A 384 10.26 15.63 -23.53
C SER A 384 10.40 14.23 -24.15
N PRO A 385 10.20 14.08 -25.48
CA PRO A 385 10.57 12.86 -26.21
C PRO A 385 12.00 12.40 -25.94
N ALA A 386 12.96 13.34 -25.80
CA ALA A 386 14.36 13.02 -25.56
C ALA A 386 14.61 12.39 -24.17
N PHE A 387 13.83 12.77 -23.15
CA PHE A 387 13.84 12.09 -21.86
C PHE A 387 13.43 10.62 -22.01
N PHE A 388 12.32 10.34 -22.69
CA PHE A 388 11.84 8.97 -22.85
C PHE A 388 12.71 8.12 -23.80
N GLN A 389 13.33 8.72 -24.82
CA GLN A 389 14.35 8.09 -25.65
C GLN A 389 15.59 7.70 -24.81
N GLY A 390 16.16 8.63 -24.05
CA GLY A 390 17.29 8.34 -23.15
C GLY A 390 16.95 7.33 -22.06
N LEU A 391 15.70 7.32 -21.57
CA LEU A 391 15.22 6.28 -20.66
C LEU A 391 15.16 4.91 -21.35
N ARG A 392 14.72 4.84 -22.61
CA ARG A 392 14.75 3.59 -23.38
C ARG A 392 16.19 3.09 -23.55
N ASP A 393 17.11 3.95 -23.96
CA ASP A 393 18.53 3.61 -24.12
C ASP A 393 19.14 3.04 -22.83
N ILE A 394 18.85 3.65 -21.68
CA ILE A 394 19.29 3.16 -20.36
C ILE A 394 18.67 1.77 -20.04
N THR A 395 17.36 1.58 -20.27
CA THR A 395 16.74 0.26 -20.02
C THR A 395 17.34 -0.84 -20.89
N GLN A 396 17.60 -0.57 -22.17
CA GLN A 396 18.25 -1.53 -23.08
C GLN A 396 19.71 -1.81 -22.68
N LYS A 397 20.49 -0.78 -22.35
CA LYS A 397 21.89 -0.87 -21.92
C LYS A 397 22.09 -1.80 -20.72
N HIS A 398 21.15 -1.80 -19.77
CA HIS A 398 21.20 -2.62 -18.56
C HIS A 398 20.28 -3.86 -18.61
N ALA A 399 19.68 -4.15 -19.77
CA ALA A 399 18.71 -5.24 -19.98
C ALA A 399 17.49 -5.21 -19.03
N VAL A 400 17.15 -4.04 -18.48
CA VAL A 400 16.01 -3.79 -17.60
C VAL A 400 14.73 -3.67 -18.44
N VAL A 401 13.60 -4.21 -17.97
CA VAL A 401 12.32 -4.13 -18.70
C VAL A 401 11.73 -2.71 -18.61
N MET A 402 11.44 -2.08 -19.75
CA MET A 402 10.70 -0.82 -19.80
C MET A 402 9.19 -1.11 -19.83
N ILE A 403 8.50 -0.72 -18.76
CA ILE A 403 7.03 -0.80 -18.62
C ILE A 403 6.46 0.60 -18.80
N VAL A 404 5.63 0.80 -19.81
CA VAL A 404 4.93 2.07 -20.04
C VAL A 404 3.49 1.95 -19.54
N ASP A 405 3.13 2.80 -18.57
CA ASP A 405 1.81 2.86 -17.99
C ASP A 405 0.90 3.80 -18.80
N GLU A 406 0.10 3.21 -19.68
CA GLU A 406 -0.89 3.93 -20.50
C GLU A 406 -2.31 3.75 -19.95
N VAL A 407 -2.45 3.39 -18.67
CA VAL A 407 -3.75 3.28 -17.98
C VAL A 407 -4.53 4.60 -17.97
N GLN A 408 -3.89 5.76 -18.19
CA GLN A 408 -4.60 7.06 -18.29
C GLN A 408 -4.37 7.84 -19.59
N THR A 409 -3.21 7.72 -20.23
CA THR A 409 -2.87 8.43 -21.48
C THR A 409 -3.36 7.71 -22.73
N GLY A 410 -3.50 6.38 -22.68
CA GLY A 410 -3.89 5.55 -23.82
C GLY A 410 -5.32 5.76 -24.31
N PHE A 411 -5.62 5.16 -25.46
CA PHE A 411 -6.86 5.30 -26.22
C PHE A 411 -7.16 6.78 -26.56
N GLY A 412 -6.25 7.41 -27.30
CA GLY A 412 -6.54 8.61 -28.11
C GLY A 412 -6.41 9.97 -27.42
N ALA A 413 -6.40 10.02 -26.08
CA ALA A 413 -6.56 11.26 -25.31
C ALA A 413 -5.46 12.32 -25.57
N THR A 414 -4.26 11.88 -25.93
CA THR A 414 -3.09 12.72 -26.19
C THR A 414 -2.99 13.22 -27.64
N GLY A 415 -4.02 12.99 -28.48
CA GLY A 415 -3.93 13.21 -29.93
C GLY A 415 -3.15 12.11 -30.68
N LYS A 416 -2.74 11.05 -29.96
CA LYS A 416 -2.23 9.77 -30.49
C LYS A 416 -3.01 8.64 -29.81
N PHE A 417 -3.11 7.46 -30.45
CA PHE A 417 -3.81 6.34 -29.82
C PHE A 417 -3.13 5.91 -28.51
N TRP A 418 -1.80 5.98 -28.47
CA TRP A 418 -0.95 5.76 -27.30
C TRP A 418 -0.08 7.00 -27.08
N GLY A 419 0.06 7.48 -25.83
CA GLY A 419 0.89 8.63 -25.48
C GLY A 419 2.38 8.45 -25.83
N HIS A 420 2.92 7.23 -25.69
CA HIS A 420 4.32 6.96 -26.05
C HIS A 420 4.61 7.06 -27.55
N ALA A 421 3.59 7.07 -28.41
CA ALA A 421 3.76 7.31 -29.85
C ALA A 421 4.17 8.77 -30.18
N HIS A 422 4.21 9.68 -29.19
CA HIS A 422 4.86 10.99 -29.31
C HIS A 422 6.38 10.95 -29.12
N TRP A 423 6.94 9.89 -28.51
CA TRP A 423 8.35 9.84 -28.15
C TRP A 423 9.29 9.52 -29.32
N ASN A 424 8.78 8.94 -30.41
CA ASN A 424 9.58 8.47 -31.55
C ASN A 424 10.76 7.59 -31.10
N LEU A 425 10.48 6.54 -30.31
CA LEU A 425 11.53 5.62 -29.88
C LEU A 425 12.11 4.83 -31.07
N THR A 426 13.42 4.59 -31.02
CA THR A 426 14.14 3.73 -31.98
C THR A 426 13.83 2.24 -31.81
N SER A 427 13.30 1.84 -30.65
CA SER A 427 12.81 0.52 -30.33
C SER A 427 11.54 0.60 -29.48
N PRO A 428 10.56 -0.31 -29.62
CA PRO A 428 9.36 -0.27 -28.80
C PRO A 428 9.69 -0.51 -27.31
N PRO A 429 8.88 0.00 -26.37
CA PRO A 429 8.98 -0.38 -24.96
C PRO A 429 8.68 -1.88 -24.80
N ASP A 430 9.17 -2.52 -23.75
CA ASP A 430 9.03 -3.98 -23.63
C ASP A 430 7.60 -4.42 -23.24
N ILE A 431 6.92 -3.58 -22.44
CA ILE A 431 5.52 -3.75 -22.02
C ILE A 431 4.78 -2.41 -22.08
N VAL A 432 3.52 -2.41 -22.56
CA VAL A 432 2.57 -1.29 -22.44
C VAL A 432 1.32 -1.75 -21.70
N THR A 433 1.04 -1.19 -20.53
CA THR A 433 -0.16 -1.53 -19.73
C THR A 433 -1.31 -0.56 -20.00
N PHE A 434 -2.55 -1.02 -19.90
CA PHE A 434 -3.72 -0.21 -20.26
C PHE A 434 -4.97 -0.58 -19.44
N SER A 435 -5.88 0.40 -19.26
CA SER A 435 -7.24 0.21 -18.73
C SER A 435 -8.09 1.47 -19.01
N LYS A 436 -8.94 1.90 -18.06
CA LYS A 436 -9.79 3.11 -18.12
C LYS A 436 -10.62 3.20 -19.42
N LYS A 437 -10.17 3.99 -20.41
CA LYS A 437 -10.83 4.17 -21.71
C LYS A 437 -11.02 2.87 -22.48
N ALA A 438 -10.15 1.87 -22.24
CA ALA A 438 -10.30 0.53 -22.80
C ALA A 438 -11.55 -0.21 -22.31
N GLN A 439 -12.18 0.20 -21.19
CA GLN A 439 -13.28 -0.49 -20.50
C GLN A 439 -12.98 -1.92 -19.99
N THR A 440 -11.90 -2.54 -20.47
CA THR A 440 -11.21 -3.71 -19.93
C THR A 440 -9.83 -3.29 -19.38
N ALA A 441 -8.93 -4.24 -19.10
CA ALA A 441 -7.53 -3.96 -18.80
C ALA A 441 -6.59 -5.03 -19.38
N GLY A 442 -5.29 -4.76 -19.36
CA GLY A 442 -4.26 -5.72 -19.75
C GLY A 442 -2.92 -5.07 -20.00
N TYR A 443 -2.00 -5.82 -20.61
CA TYR A 443 -0.78 -5.29 -21.18
C TYR A 443 -0.43 -5.94 -22.52
N TYR A 444 0.14 -5.14 -23.42
CA TYR A 444 0.76 -5.59 -24.65
C TYR A 444 2.27 -5.80 -24.45
N PHE A 445 2.86 -6.73 -25.19
CA PHE A 445 4.29 -7.02 -25.17
C PHE A 445 4.75 -7.63 -26.52
N GLY A 446 6.06 -7.61 -26.78
CA GLY A 446 6.66 -8.15 -28.01
C GLY A 446 7.55 -9.39 -27.77
N ASP A 447 8.40 -9.37 -26.75
CA ASP A 447 9.31 -10.48 -26.45
C ASP A 447 8.55 -11.70 -25.89
N ARG A 448 8.60 -12.84 -26.58
CA ARG A 448 7.97 -14.08 -26.12
C ARG A 448 8.60 -14.65 -24.85
N MET A 449 9.80 -14.21 -24.44
CA MET A 449 10.40 -14.58 -23.16
C MET A 449 9.64 -14.01 -21.95
N LEU A 450 8.80 -12.97 -22.13
CA LEU A 450 7.86 -12.46 -21.14
C LEU A 450 6.65 -13.39 -20.90
N VAL A 451 6.40 -14.35 -21.81
CA VAL A 451 5.48 -15.47 -21.51
C VAL A 451 6.20 -16.40 -20.53
N PRO A 452 5.55 -16.80 -19.42
CA PRO A 452 6.13 -17.77 -18.49
C PRO A 452 6.57 -19.06 -19.18
N ASP A 453 7.68 -19.60 -18.68
CA ASP A 453 8.24 -20.91 -19.02
C ASP A 453 7.29 -22.07 -18.69
N LYS A 454 6.49 -21.94 -17.62
CA LYS A 454 5.49 -22.93 -17.20
C LYS A 454 4.13 -22.28 -16.97
N ALA A 455 3.05 -23.05 -17.17
CA ALA A 455 1.66 -22.58 -17.05
C ALA A 455 1.30 -22.14 -15.61
N TYR A 456 0.13 -21.52 -15.44
CA TYR A 456 -0.44 -21.02 -14.18
C TYR A 456 0.35 -19.93 -13.42
N ARG A 457 1.60 -19.60 -13.81
CA ARG A 457 2.39 -18.53 -13.17
C ARG A 457 1.78 -17.14 -13.43
N GLN A 458 1.36 -16.88 -14.67
CA GLN A 458 0.68 -15.65 -15.08
C GLN A 458 -0.82 -15.93 -15.26
N PHE A 459 -1.56 -15.91 -14.15
CA PHE A 459 -2.91 -16.43 -14.07
C PHE A 459 -3.74 -15.73 -12.99
N ASN A 460 -5.07 -15.71 -13.17
CA ASN A 460 -6.08 -15.51 -12.14
C ASN A 460 -7.42 -16.11 -12.63
N THR A 461 -8.47 -16.07 -11.79
CA THR A 461 -9.76 -16.74 -12.06
C THR A 461 -10.43 -16.34 -13.38
N TRP A 462 -10.25 -15.12 -13.88
CA TRP A 462 -10.92 -14.64 -15.10
C TRP A 462 -9.97 -14.30 -16.25
N MET A 463 -8.73 -13.85 -15.96
CA MET A 463 -7.73 -13.41 -16.94
C MET A 463 -8.26 -12.38 -17.95
N GLY A 464 -8.99 -11.38 -17.45
CA GLY A 464 -9.80 -10.47 -18.26
C GLY A 464 -11.29 -10.73 -18.11
N ASP A 465 -12.10 -10.07 -18.93
CA ASP A 465 -13.55 -10.30 -18.98
C ASP A 465 -14.02 -10.12 -20.43
N ALA A 466 -14.59 -11.18 -21.01
CA ALA A 466 -15.02 -11.19 -22.41
C ALA A 466 -16.10 -10.13 -22.69
N ALA A 467 -17.00 -9.84 -21.74
CA ALA A 467 -17.99 -8.78 -21.88
C ALA A 467 -17.30 -7.41 -22.00
N ARG A 468 -16.24 -7.17 -21.23
CA ARG A 468 -15.45 -5.94 -21.30
C ARG A 468 -14.61 -5.85 -22.57
N VAL A 469 -14.15 -6.97 -23.13
CA VAL A 469 -13.49 -6.96 -24.46
C VAL A 469 -14.48 -6.71 -25.60
N ILE A 470 -15.74 -7.16 -25.51
CA ILE A 470 -16.79 -6.81 -26.49
C ILE A 470 -17.06 -5.30 -26.48
N VAL A 471 -17.20 -4.67 -25.31
CA VAL A 471 -17.30 -3.19 -25.20
C VAL A 471 -16.02 -2.52 -25.74
N CYS A 472 -14.84 -3.01 -25.36
CA CYS A 472 -13.56 -2.47 -25.84
C CYS A 472 -13.44 -2.52 -27.37
N LYS A 473 -13.89 -3.61 -28.02
CA LYS A 473 -13.92 -3.71 -29.49
C LYS A 473 -14.78 -2.61 -30.09
N ALA A 474 -16.00 -2.40 -29.58
CA ALA A 474 -16.89 -1.36 -30.09
C ALA A 474 -16.31 0.06 -29.89
N VAL A 475 -15.61 0.30 -28.77
CA VAL A 475 -14.84 1.54 -28.55
C VAL A 475 -13.73 1.71 -29.58
N ILE A 476 -12.93 0.66 -29.85
CA ILE A 476 -11.81 0.70 -30.81
C ILE A 476 -12.32 0.94 -32.24
N ASP A 477 -13.39 0.25 -32.63
CA ASP A 477 -14.00 0.40 -33.95
C ASP A 477 -14.56 1.83 -34.12
N GLU A 478 -15.32 2.36 -33.15
CA GLU A 478 -15.84 3.73 -33.21
C GLU A 478 -14.72 4.81 -33.25
N ILE A 479 -13.64 4.64 -32.47
CA ILE A 479 -12.48 5.55 -32.48
C ILE A 479 -11.85 5.61 -33.88
N ARG A 480 -11.75 4.47 -34.57
CA ARG A 480 -11.13 4.35 -35.89
C ARG A 480 -12.06 4.83 -37.01
N GLU A 481 -13.34 4.47 -36.96
CA GLU A 481 -14.34 4.85 -37.96
C GLU A 481 -14.61 6.37 -37.95
N LYS A 482 -14.73 6.98 -36.76
CA LYS A 482 -14.98 8.41 -36.60
C LYS A 482 -13.71 9.28 -36.51
N LYS A 483 -12.51 8.67 -36.62
CA LYS A 483 -11.21 9.36 -36.54
C LYS A 483 -11.04 10.21 -35.27
N LEU A 484 -11.44 9.64 -34.14
CA LEU A 484 -11.53 10.38 -32.88
C LEU A 484 -10.17 10.78 -32.29
N VAL A 485 -9.08 10.11 -32.70
CA VAL A 485 -7.71 10.49 -32.31
C VAL A 485 -7.30 11.78 -33.02
N GLU A 486 -7.56 11.87 -34.32
CA GLU A 486 -7.28 13.04 -35.16
C GLU A 486 -8.20 14.22 -34.79
N GLN A 487 -9.46 13.95 -34.42
CA GLN A 487 -10.33 14.94 -33.78
C GLN A 487 -9.74 15.43 -32.45
N THR A 488 -9.32 14.52 -31.56
CA THR A 488 -8.76 14.87 -30.25
C THR A 488 -7.49 15.73 -30.39
N ALA A 489 -6.66 15.47 -31.40
CA ALA A 489 -5.51 16.33 -31.74
C ALA A 489 -5.96 17.74 -32.16
N ARG A 490 -6.83 17.85 -33.17
CA ARG A 490 -7.33 19.14 -33.70
C ARG A 490 -8.02 19.98 -32.61
N VAL A 491 -8.96 19.39 -31.88
CA VAL A 491 -9.71 20.07 -30.81
C VAL A 491 -8.78 20.43 -29.65
N GLY A 492 -7.73 19.64 -29.43
CA GLY A 492 -6.66 19.92 -28.48
C GLY A 492 -5.91 21.22 -28.76
N GLU A 493 -5.49 21.46 -30.00
CA GLU A 493 -4.81 22.70 -30.38
C GLU A 493 -5.70 23.93 -30.18
N VAL A 494 -6.99 23.84 -30.53
CA VAL A 494 -7.97 24.92 -30.29
C VAL A 494 -8.17 25.16 -28.79
N LEU A 495 -8.35 24.09 -28.01
CA LEU A 495 -8.48 24.17 -26.55
C LEU A 495 -7.23 24.79 -25.90
N TYR A 496 -6.03 24.38 -26.30
CA TYR A 496 -4.80 24.91 -25.75
C TYR A 496 -4.62 26.40 -26.11
N ALA A 497 -4.94 26.80 -27.34
CA ALA A 497 -4.86 28.20 -27.76
C ALA A 497 -5.80 29.12 -26.98
N GLU A 498 -7.03 28.69 -26.66
CA GLU A 498 -7.92 29.48 -25.80
C GLU A 498 -7.47 29.48 -24.32
N MET A 499 -6.91 28.37 -23.81
CA MET A 499 -6.29 28.34 -22.49
C MET A 499 -5.04 29.23 -22.39
N GLU A 500 -4.26 29.37 -23.46
CA GLU A 500 -3.09 30.25 -23.55
C GLU A 500 -3.50 31.73 -23.47
N LYS A 501 -4.64 32.12 -24.06
CA LYS A 501 -5.25 33.44 -23.86
C LYS A 501 -5.75 33.65 -22.42
N LEU A 502 -6.37 32.64 -21.81
CA LEU A 502 -6.77 32.72 -20.39
C LEU A 502 -5.54 32.87 -19.47
N ALA A 503 -4.42 32.22 -19.77
CA ALA A 503 -3.16 32.39 -19.03
C ALA A 503 -2.57 33.80 -19.17
N GLN A 504 -2.67 34.42 -20.34
CA GLN A 504 -2.27 35.82 -20.55
C GLN A 504 -3.19 36.81 -19.83
N LYS A 505 -4.50 36.50 -19.71
CA LYS A 505 -5.50 37.36 -19.05
C LYS A 505 -5.55 37.21 -17.53
N TYR A 506 -5.28 36.01 -17.01
CA TYR A 506 -5.36 35.66 -15.58
C TYR A 506 -4.11 34.89 -15.12
N PRO A 507 -2.90 35.50 -15.20
CA PRO A 507 -1.63 34.80 -14.96
C PRO A 507 -1.53 34.17 -13.56
N ASP A 508 -2.08 34.83 -12.53
CA ASP A 508 -2.07 34.33 -11.16
C ASP A 508 -3.10 33.19 -10.91
N HIS A 509 -3.94 32.86 -11.89
CA HIS A 509 -4.94 31.80 -11.80
C HIS A 509 -4.71 30.64 -12.79
N VAL A 510 -3.94 30.84 -13.85
CA VAL A 510 -3.59 29.82 -14.87
C VAL A 510 -2.08 29.81 -15.07
N MET A 511 -1.37 29.26 -14.08
CA MET A 511 0.09 29.13 -14.05
C MET A 511 0.53 27.82 -14.73
N ASN A 512 1.76 27.76 -15.25
CA ASN A 512 2.38 26.52 -15.77
C ASN A 512 1.53 25.73 -16.79
N LEU A 513 0.84 26.42 -17.70
CA LEU A 513 -0.05 25.80 -18.68
C LEU A 513 0.70 24.78 -19.58
N ARG A 514 0.22 23.53 -19.58
CA ARG A 514 0.89 22.37 -20.20
C ARG A 514 -0.09 21.46 -20.94
N GLY A 515 0.44 20.72 -21.93
CA GLY A 515 -0.36 19.91 -22.86
C GLY A 515 -0.38 20.38 -24.33
N LYS A 516 0.44 21.36 -24.74
CA LYS A 516 0.56 21.79 -26.15
C LYS A 516 0.99 20.60 -27.03
N GLY A 517 0.31 20.34 -28.15
CA GLY A 517 0.56 19.16 -28.97
C GLY A 517 0.11 17.82 -28.36
N GLN A 518 -0.51 17.80 -27.17
CA GLN A 518 -0.94 16.59 -26.46
C GLN A 518 -2.48 16.41 -26.50
N GLY A 519 -3.11 16.80 -27.60
CA GLY A 519 -4.56 16.70 -27.77
C GLY A 519 -5.31 17.43 -26.65
N THR A 520 -6.33 16.80 -26.07
CA THR A 520 -7.11 17.40 -24.97
C THR A 520 -6.52 17.13 -23.58
N TYR A 521 -5.30 16.58 -23.51
CA TYR A 521 -4.58 16.25 -22.28
C TYR A 521 -3.88 17.48 -21.69
N VAL A 522 -4.67 18.47 -21.27
CA VAL A 522 -4.23 19.83 -20.89
C VAL A 522 -4.38 20.06 -19.39
N ALA A 523 -3.44 20.76 -18.77
CA ALA A 523 -3.44 21.11 -17.35
C ALA A 523 -2.76 22.45 -17.04
N PHE A 524 -3.03 23.00 -15.85
CA PHE A 524 -2.42 24.22 -15.33
C PHE A 524 -2.48 24.24 -13.80
N ASP A 525 -1.59 24.99 -13.15
CA ASP A 525 -1.60 25.19 -11.70
C ASP A 525 -2.36 26.48 -11.32
N THR A 526 -2.99 26.47 -10.15
CA THR A 526 -3.85 27.58 -9.70
C THR A 526 -3.85 27.71 -8.17
N GLN A 527 -4.08 28.91 -7.65
CA GLN A 527 -4.02 29.21 -6.20
C GLN A 527 -4.92 28.30 -5.34
N SER A 528 -6.04 27.81 -5.89
CA SER A 528 -6.87 26.81 -5.21
C SER A 528 -7.65 25.97 -6.22
N ALA A 529 -7.11 24.78 -6.53
CA ALA A 529 -7.78 23.81 -7.40
C ALA A 529 -9.16 23.38 -6.85
N ALA A 530 -9.33 23.40 -5.52
CA ALA A 530 -10.61 23.14 -4.86
C ALA A 530 -11.64 24.26 -5.13
N ALA A 531 -11.24 25.53 -5.03
CA ALA A 531 -12.13 26.66 -5.34
C ALA A 531 -12.54 26.67 -6.83
N VAL A 532 -11.59 26.45 -7.74
CA VAL A 532 -11.85 26.40 -9.18
C VAL A 532 -12.77 25.22 -9.55
N THR A 533 -12.47 23.99 -9.11
CA THR A 533 -13.35 22.82 -9.38
C THR A 533 -14.74 22.94 -8.76
N SER A 534 -14.89 23.68 -7.65
CA SER A 534 -16.18 24.01 -7.02
C SER A 534 -16.95 25.06 -7.84
N SER A 535 -16.27 26.10 -8.33
CA SER A 535 -16.87 27.16 -9.15
C SER A 535 -17.33 26.64 -10.51
N MET A 536 -16.48 25.90 -11.21
CA MET A 536 -16.78 25.32 -12.51
C MET A 536 -18.00 24.39 -12.45
N LYS A 537 -18.16 23.60 -11.37
CA LYS A 537 -19.35 22.78 -11.13
C LYS A 537 -20.63 23.61 -11.00
N ARG A 538 -20.61 24.74 -10.27
CA ARG A 538 -21.77 25.66 -10.21
C ARG A 538 -22.11 26.29 -11.57
N LEU A 539 -21.14 26.41 -12.47
CA LEU A 539 -21.30 26.91 -13.83
C LEU A 539 -21.61 25.81 -14.87
N GLY A 540 -21.99 24.60 -14.43
CA GLY A 540 -22.35 23.50 -15.33
C GLY A 540 -21.17 22.80 -15.99
N VAL A 541 -19.98 22.81 -15.39
CA VAL A 541 -18.77 22.16 -15.93
C VAL A 541 -18.08 21.29 -14.89
N ASN A 542 -17.98 19.98 -15.17
CA ASN A 542 -17.26 19.04 -14.32
C ASN A 542 -15.81 18.88 -14.79
N ILE A 543 -14.86 19.38 -14.00
CA ILE A 543 -13.41 19.22 -14.19
C ILE A 543 -12.76 18.52 -12.98
N GLY A 544 -11.57 17.96 -13.21
CA GLY A 544 -10.76 17.30 -12.20
C GLY A 544 -9.59 18.14 -11.70
N ALA A 545 -9.04 17.73 -10.55
CA ALA A 545 -7.77 18.23 -10.01
C ALA A 545 -6.77 17.07 -9.85
N CYS A 546 -5.47 17.40 -9.81
CA CYS A 546 -4.35 16.49 -9.56
C CYS A 546 -3.26 17.21 -8.74
N GLY A 547 -2.20 16.50 -8.34
CA GLY A 547 -1.09 17.10 -7.59
C GLY A 547 -1.55 17.79 -6.29
N LYS A 548 -0.98 18.97 -6.01
CA LYS A 548 -1.39 19.85 -4.91
C LYS A 548 -2.39 20.92 -5.36
N GLU A 549 -2.08 21.60 -6.45
CA GLU A 549 -2.70 22.86 -6.91
C GLU A 549 -3.11 22.84 -8.39
N THR A 550 -3.09 21.66 -9.02
CA THR A 550 -3.26 21.52 -10.47
C THR A 550 -4.72 21.24 -10.87
N ILE A 551 -5.20 21.97 -11.86
CA ILE A 551 -6.42 21.67 -12.64
C ILE A 551 -6.04 20.87 -13.87
N ARG A 552 -6.81 19.81 -14.15
CA ARG A 552 -6.60 18.95 -15.32
C ARG A 552 -7.86 18.74 -16.13
N LEU A 553 -7.70 18.77 -17.45
CA LEU A 553 -8.75 18.52 -18.43
C LEU A 553 -8.60 17.08 -18.94
N ARG A 554 -9.72 16.34 -18.90
CA ARG A 554 -9.87 14.96 -19.36
C ARG A 554 -11.25 14.78 -20.02
N PRO A 555 -11.57 15.51 -21.10
CA PRO A 555 -12.80 15.26 -21.84
C PRO A 555 -12.77 13.90 -22.54
N MET A 556 -13.91 13.51 -23.09
CA MET A 556 -14.06 12.32 -23.92
C MET A 556 -13.54 12.58 -25.35
N LEU A 557 -13.32 11.53 -26.13
CA LEU A 557 -12.79 11.66 -27.50
C LEU A 557 -13.82 12.25 -28.48
N ILE A 558 -15.10 12.23 -28.10
CA ILE A 558 -16.21 12.90 -28.78
C ILE A 558 -16.39 14.37 -28.35
N PHE A 559 -15.41 14.95 -27.65
CA PHE A 559 -15.37 16.39 -27.41
C PHE A 559 -14.96 17.12 -28.70
N GLU A 560 -15.54 18.31 -28.90
CA GLU A 560 -15.49 19.04 -30.17
C GLU A 560 -15.24 20.52 -29.92
N GLU A 561 -14.78 21.26 -30.93
CA GLU A 561 -14.56 22.71 -30.88
C GLU A 561 -15.77 23.49 -30.34
N ALA A 562 -17.01 23.06 -30.65
CA ALA A 562 -18.23 23.66 -30.12
C ALA A 562 -18.37 23.62 -28.59
N HIS A 563 -17.66 22.71 -27.90
CA HIS A 563 -17.62 22.61 -26.45
C HIS A 563 -16.54 23.50 -25.81
N VAL A 564 -15.55 23.97 -26.58
CA VAL A 564 -14.45 24.81 -26.07
C VAL A 564 -14.96 26.18 -25.57
N PRO A 565 -15.81 26.95 -26.30
CA PRO A 565 -16.35 28.22 -25.79
C PRO A 565 -17.13 28.08 -24.47
N ILE A 566 -17.82 26.96 -24.26
CA ILE A 566 -18.60 26.69 -23.03
C ILE A 566 -17.63 26.54 -21.84
N LEU A 567 -16.57 25.74 -22.01
CA LEU A 567 -15.53 25.52 -21.02
C LEU A 567 -14.75 26.82 -20.70
N ILE A 568 -14.34 27.55 -21.74
CA ILE A 568 -13.57 28.79 -21.63
C ILE A 568 -14.37 29.90 -20.95
N SER A 569 -15.66 30.08 -21.29
CA SER A 569 -16.51 31.07 -20.63
C SER A 569 -16.80 30.73 -19.16
N ALA A 570 -16.91 29.44 -18.81
CA ALA A 570 -17.02 29.03 -17.41
C ALA A 570 -15.74 29.31 -16.60
N PHE A 571 -14.56 29.11 -17.19
CA PHE A 571 -13.30 29.52 -16.57
C PHE A 571 -13.20 31.04 -16.43
N GLU A 572 -13.55 31.79 -17.47
CA GLU A 572 -13.55 33.26 -17.44
C GLU A 572 -14.49 33.82 -16.36
N LYS A 573 -15.75 33.33 -16.28
CA LYS A 573 -16.70 33.70 -15.21
C LYS A 573 -16.19 33.30 -13.82
N THR A 574 -15.44 32.20 -13.70
CA THR A 574 -14.81 31.80 -12.42
C THR A 574 -13.70 32.77 -12.02
N PHE A 575 -12.73 33.03 -12.91
CA PHE A 575 -11.58 33.87 -12.62
C PHE A 575 -11.95 35.34 -12.43
N SER A 576 -12.91 35.88 -13.18
CA SER A 576 -13.42 37.24 -12.94
C SER A 576 -14.07 37.35 -11.55
N SER A 577 -14.87 36.35 -11.13
CA SER A 577 -15.51 36.37 -9.80
C SER A 577 -14.50 36.33 -8.64
N PHE A 578 -13.34 35.71 -8.85
CA PHE A 578 -12.27 35.67 -7.84
C PHE A 578 -11.52 37.00 -7.78
N MET A 579 -11.27 37.62 -8.94
CA MET A 579 -10.67 38.96 -9.04
C MET A 579 -11.58 40.03 -8.42
N ASP A 580 -12.90 40.00 -8.69
CA ASP A 580 -13.88 40.91 -8.08
C ASP A 580 -13.92 40.77 -6.55
N LEU A 581 -13.77 39.55 -6.03
CA LEU A 581 -13.69 39.28 -4.59
C LEU A 581 -12.36 39.72 -3.96
N GLN A 582 -11.26 39.72 -4.72
CA GLN A 582 -9.97 40.26 -4.28
C GLN A 582 -9.98 41.79 -4.26
N LEU A 583 -10.52 42.43 -5.29
CA LEU A 583 -10.65 43.89 -5.39
C LEU A 583 -11.53 44.43 -4.26
N ARG A 584 -12.75 43.89 -4.07
CA ARG A 584 -13.63 44.29 -2.95
C ARG A 584 -12.96 44.18 -1.59
N ARG A 585 -12.17 43.13 -1.35
CA ARG A 585 -11.40 42.96 -0.10
C ARG A 585 -10.26 43.96 0.06
N ALA A 586 -9.72 44.50 -1.04
CA ALA A 586 -8.74 45.59 -0.99
C ALA A 586 -9.43 46.94 -0.73
N ASP A 587 -10.56 47.19 -1.37
CA ASP A 587 -11.37 48.41 -1.21
C ASP A 587 -11.99 48.49 0.20
N ASP A 588 -12.62 47.42 0.68
CA ASP A 588 -13.12 47.27 2.06
C ASP A 588 -12.00 47.51 3.09
N GLY A 589 -10.78 47.07 2.77
CA GLY A 589 -9.57 47.23 3.57
C GLY A 589 -8.90 48.61 3.48
N LEU A 590 -9.34 49.47 2.56
CA LEU A 590 -8.90 50.86 2.41
C LEU A 590 -9.90 51.86 3.01
N GLU A 591 -11.20 51.59 2.95
CA GLU A 591 -12.22 52.47 3.55
C GLU A 591 -12.45 52.19 5.05
N ASN A 592 -12.39 50.92 5.51
CA ASN A 592 -12.69 50.58 6.91
C ASN A 592 -11.43 50.46 7.80
N GLY A 593 -10.83 51.61 8.10
CA GLY A 593 -9.77 51.75 9.11
C GLY A 593 -10.17 51.42 10.57
N THR A 594 -11.37 50.89 10.81
CA THR A 594 -11.82 50.27 12.07
C THR A 594 -12.99 49.32 11.81
N TYR A 595 -13.13 48.29 12.65
CA TYR A 595 -14.20 47.27 12.66
C TYR A 595 -14.29 46.31 11.46
N LEU A 596 -13.86 45.07 11.66
CA LEU A 596 -14.61 43.90 11.17
C LEU A 596 -14.28 42.64 12.00
N LEU A 597 -14.91 42.55 13.18
CA LEU A 597 -15.13 41.27 13.85
C LEU A 597 -16.40 40.63 13.25
N ASN A 598 -16.46 39.29 13.22
CA ASN A 598 -17.64 38.50 12.80
C ASN A 598 -18.01 38.49 11.30
N LEU A 599 -17.19 37.84 10.45
CA LEU A 599 -17.74 37.06 9.33
C LEU A 599 -16.90 35.82 8.94
N LEU A 600 -16.55 34.99 9.92
CA LEU A 600 -15.83 33.73 9.74
C LEU A 600 -16.61 32.52 10.30
N ILE A 601 -17.79 32.25 9.71
CA ILE A 601 -18.57 31.04 9.98
C ILE A 601 -19.06 30.40 8.66
N VAL A 602 -18.13 29.89 7.86
CA VAL A 602 -18.18 28.63 7.08
C VAL A 602 -16.72 28.26 6.76
N ASN A 603 -16.38 26.96 6.78
CA ASN A 603 -15.06 26.39 6.45
C ASN A 603 -13.88 26.76 7.38
N SER A 604 -13.94 26.28 8.63
CA SER A 604 -12.74 26.00 9.45
C SER A 604 -12.93 24.74 10.31
N GLN A 605 -13.01 23.58 9.66
CA GLN A 605 -12.94 22.26 10.32
C GLN A 605 -11.96 21.30 9.62
N THR A 606 -10.69 21.70 9.56
CA THR A 606 -9.53 20.79 9.67
C THR A 606 -8.30 21.64 9.97
N GLU A 607 -7.37 21.11 10.78
CA GLU A 607 -6.23 21.85 11.39
C GLU A 607 -6.73 22.94 12.38
N TRP A 608 -6.38 22.94 13.67
CA TRP A 608 -5.02 22.90 14.24
C TRP A 608 -4.94 22.17 15.61
N GLY A 609 -3.71 21.98 16.11
CA GLY A 609 -3.40 21.29 17.36
C GLY A 609 -1.92 20.85 17.44
N ASN A 610 -0.98 21.69 17.03
CA ASN A 610 -0.28 22.68 17.87
C ASN A 610 0.99 22.15 18.55
N LEU A 611 2.14 22.49 17.96
CA LEU A 611 3.35 22.85 18.70
C LEU A 611 3.24 24.34 19.07
N MET A 612 3.42 24.73 20.34
CA MET A 612 3.86 26.09 20.71
C MET A 612 4.32 26.20 22.17
N ALA A 613 5.56 26.65 22.35
CA ALA A 613 6.11 27.45 23.45
C ALA A 613 7.47 27.98 22.94
N ASP A 614 7.94 29.19 23.24
CA ASP A 614 7.47 30.19 24.21
C ASP A 614 7.56 31.63 23.64
N SER A 615 7.19 32.64 24.44
CA SER A 615 6.98 34.05 24.07
C SER A 615 8.17 34.98 24.36
N GLY A 616 8.27 36.16 23.70
CA GLY A 616 9.52 36.95 23.70
C GLY A 616 9.54 38.47 23.41
N ASN A 617 8.40 39.14 23.20
CA ASN A 617 8.18 40.61 23.34
C ASN A 617 8.90 41.70 22.46
N MET A 618 8.10 42.74 22.15
CA MET A 618 8.44 44.19 21.98
C MET A 618 8.99 44.84 20.66
N THR A 619 8.03 45.44 19.93
CA THR A 619 7.94 46.87 19.48
C THR A 619 8.70 47.49 18.28
N SER A 620 7.89 48.19 17.46
CA SER A 620 8.13 49.42 16.65
C SER A 620 8.94 49.43 15.32
N SER A 621 8.24 49.86 14.26
CA SER A 621 8.67 50.28 12.91
C SER A 621 9.11 51.78 12.89
N PRO A 622 9.33 52.51 11.75
CA PRO A 622 9.32 52.12 10.30
C PRO A 622 10.40 52.78 9.34
N VAL A 623 10.78 52.10 8.23
CA VAL A 623 10.91 52.60 6.80
C VAL A 623 11.92 53.79 6.50
N PRO A 624 12.36 54.17 5.25
CA PRO A 624 12.41 53.56 3.88
C PRO A 624 13.80 53.44 3.17
N ILE A 625 13.85 52.62 2.09
CA ILE A 625 14.48 52.80 0.73
C ILE A 625 15.89 53.45 0.56
N GLN A 626 16.85 52.71 -0.06
CA GLN A 626 17.55 53.07 -1.34
C GLN A 626 18.59 52.00 -1.80
N ASP A 627 18.68 51.78 -3.13
CA ASP A 627 19.69 51.00 -3.88
C ASP A 627 20.83 51.93 -4.40
N PRO A 628 21.98 51.47 -4.98
CA PRO A 628 22.33 50.11 -5.47
C PRO A 628 23.75 49.56 -5.09
N LEU A 629 24.01 48.32 -5.54
CA LEU A 629 25.28 47.62 -5.90
C LEU A 629 26.61 48.42 -5.84
N PRO A 630 27.76 47.81 -5.39
CA PRO A 630 28.44 46.77 -6.20
C PRO A 630 29.35 45.68 -5.53
N THR A 631 29.45 44.53 -6.23
CA THR A 631 30.68 43.75 -6.55
C THR A 631 31.62 43.13 -5.49
N ILE A 632 31.46 41.81 -5.28
CA ILE A 632 32.46 40.70 -5.18
C ILE A 632 33.57 40.70 -4.06
N PHE A 633 33.94 39.46 -3.65
CA PHE A 633 35.15 39.01 -2.91
C PHE A 633 35.17 39.03 -1.37
N VAL A 634 35.00 37.83 -0.78
CA VAL A 634 35.76 37.39 0.42
C VAL A 634 36.17 35.91 0.24
N ARG A 635 37.46 35.60 0.41
CA ARG A 635 37.97 34.25 0.69
C ARG A 635 39.30 34.37 1.44
N GLN A 636 39.64 33.38 2.28
CA GLN A 636 40.88 33.26 3.07
C GLN A 636 41.00 34.25 4.27
N MET A 637 41.78 33.99 5.33
CA MET A 637 42.58 32.80 5.69
C MET A 637 42.79 32.63 7.21
N ALA A 638 42.85 31.38 7.70
CA ALA A 638 43.69 30.91 8.81
C ALA A 638 43.66 29.36 8.85
N SER A 639 44.75 28.61 9.06
CA SER A 639 46.18 28.96 9.09
C SER A 639 47.10 27.72 8.88
N ARG A 640 48.24 27.90 8.19
CA ARG A 640 49.63 27.40 8.49
C ARG A 640 49.83 25.96 9.05
N ARG A 641 50.78 25.12 8.62
CA ARG A 641 52.00 25.16 7.76
C ARG A 641 52.19 23.74 7.16
N GLY A 642 52.71 23.54 5.95
CA GLY A 642 54.16 23.50 5.64
C GLY A 642 54.43 22.63 4.38
N PRO A 643 55.62 22.68 3.73
CA PRO A 643 55.68 22.52 2.26
C PRO A 643 56.69 21.49 1.70
N ALA A 644 56.34 20.88 0.56
CA ALA A 644 57.20 20.54 -0.62
C ALA A 644 56.42 19.63 -1.60
N ALA A 645 56.76 19.45 -2.88
CA ALA A 645 57.29 20.36 -3.91
C ALA A 645 57.28 19.60 -5.27
N GLY A 646 56.80 20.24 -6.35
CA GLY A 646 56.81 19.71 -7.72
C GLY A 646 55.80 18.58 -8.03
N SER A 647 55.39 18.30 -9.28
CA SER A 647 55.13 19.09 -10.50
C SER A 647 55.20 18.13 -11.71
N LEU A 648 54.23 18.18 -12.62
CA LEU A 648 54.25 17.53 -13.96
C LEU A 648 54.26 15.98 -13.93
N SER A 649 53.82 15.23 -14.96
CA SER A 649 52.85 15.52 -16.05
C SER A 649 52.37 14.20 -16.67
N CYS A 650 51.33 14.23 -17.51
CA CYS A 650 50.74 13.07 -18.16
C CYS A 650 51.73 12.17 -18.94
N LYS A 651 51.53 10.85 -18.91
CA LYS A 651 51.16 10.06 -20.12
C LYS A 651 50.80 8.58 -19.84
N ASN A 652 49.98 8.08 -20.75
CA ASN A 652 49.55 6.69 -20.95
C ASN A 652 50.73 5.70 -21.03
N ARG A 653 50.56 4.43 -20.61
CA ARG A 653 50.26 3.31 -21.53
C ARG A 653 50.11 1.92 -20.88
N GLU A 654 49.37 1.09 -21.63
CA GLU A 654 49.46 -0.37 -21.82
C GLU A 654 49.42 -1.39 -20.65
N ILE A 655 48.56 -2.40 -20.88
CA ILE A 655 48.49 -3.70 -20.23
C ILE A 655 49.39 -4.66 -21.03
N PRO A 656 50.02 -5.66 -20.39
CA PRO A 656 49.87 -7.02 -20.91
C PRO A 656 49.47 -8.03 -19.84
N ALA A 657 48.72 -9.07 -20.24
CA ALA A 657 48.23 -10.12 -19.34
C ALA A 657 49.09 -11.39 -19.40
N VAL A 658 49.18 -12.11 -18.28
CA VAL A 658 49.54 -13.54 -18.18
C VAL A 658 48.59 -14.18 -17.16
N SER A 659 48.38 -15.50 -17.24
CA SER A 659 47.18 -16.16 -16.71
C SER A 659 47.43 -17.49 -15.98
N ILE A 660 46.31 -18.05 -15.48
CA ILE A 660 46.03 -19.44 -15.04
C ILE A 660 46.50 -19.92 -13.63
N PHE A 661 45.56 -20.66 -13.00
CA PHE A 661 45.66 -21.63 -11.90
C PHE A 661 45.84 -21.18 -10.43
N GLY A 662 44.85 -21.55 -9.60
CA GLY A 662 45.15 -22.24 -8.33
C GLY A 662 44.30 -21.87 -7.11
N ALA A 663 43.43 -22.79 -6.70
CA ALA A 663 42.99 -23.05 -5.32
C ALA A 663 42.52 -21.90 -4.38
N SER A 664 41.23 -21.96 -4.02
CA SER A 664 40.74 -21.65 -2.65
C SER A 664 41.30 -22.72 -1.66
N PRO A 665 41.44 -22.50 -0.32
CA PRO A 665 40.59 -21.60 0.46
C PRO A 665 41.18 -20.87 1.69
N SER A 666 40.30 -20.02 2.26
CA SER A 666 40.09 -19.78 3.70
C SER A 666 40.77 -18.60 4.42
N ARG A 667 39.94 -18.00 5.29
CA ARG A 667 40.19 -17.37 6.60
C ARG A 667 40.69 -15.92 6.76
N ASP A 668 39.97 -15.29 7.69
CA ASP A 668 40.38 -14.36 8.75
C ASP A 668 40.82 -12.93 8.40
N TRP A 669 39.84 -12.02 8.52
CA TRP A 669 40.03 -10.64 8.93
C TRP A 669 40.60 -10.53 10.35
N SER A 670 41.41 -9.49 10.61
CA SER A 670 41.27 -8.50 11.71
C SER A 670 42.63 -7.87 12.11
N PRO A 671 42.67 -6.88 13.02
CA PRO A 671 41.96 -5.60 12.92
C PRO A 671 42.90 -4.39 13.11
N ARG A 672 42.55 -3.20 12.60
CA ARG A 672 43.20 -1.94 13.04
C ARG A 672 42.25 -0.76 13.31
N ARG A 673 41.96 -0.61 14.60
CA ARG A 673 41.82 0.64 15.38
C ARG A 673 40.60 1.54 15.14
N VAL A 674 39.66 1.42 16.08
CA VAL A 674 38.69 2.45 16.47
C VAL A 674 39.40 3.71 17.00
N ILE A 675 38.89 4.89 16.66
CA ILE A 675 38.88 6.06 17.55
C ILE A 675 37.45 6.62 17.58
N ARG A 676 36.83 6.69 18.76
CA ARG A 676 35.56 7.40 19.02
C ARG A 676 35.87 8.70 19.77
N ILE A 677 35.10 9.76 19.49
CA ILE A 677 35.00 10.94 20.36
C ILE A 677 33.52 11.12 20.74
N ARG A 678 33.26 11.50 22.00
CA ARG A 678 31.91 11.69 22.58
C ARG A 678 31.53 13.17 22.62
N PHE A 679 30.25 13.44 22.39
CA PHE A 679 29.40 14.31 23.22
C PHE A 679 28.09 13.51 23.41
N VAL A 680 27.65 13.14 24.63
CA VAL A 680 27.19 13.99 25.74
C VAL A 680 26.07 14.92 25.29
N GLY A 681 24.85 14.67 25.77
CA GLY A 681 23.66 15.47 25.45
C GLY A 681 22.84 15.77 26.70
N SER A 682 21.66 16.38 26.52
CA SER A 682 20.74 16.72 27.59
C SER A 682 19.29 16.65 27.10
N ALA A 683 18.44 15.92 27.81
CA ALA A 683 17.00 15.93 27.59
C ALA A 683 16.32 16.98 28.47
N ARG A 684 15.17 17.50 28.01
CA ARG A 684 14.02 17.81 28.89
C ARG A 684 12.75 18.03 28.08
N ALA A 685 11.68 17.36 28.52
CA ALA A 685 10.32 17.77 28.25
C ALA A 685 9.73 18.39 29.54
N ALA A 686 8.71 19.22 29.38
CA ALA A 686 7.80 19.64 30.45
C ALA A 686 6.37 19.37 29.98
N GLY A 687 5.45 19.04 30.88
CA GLY A 687 4.08 18.66 30.52
C GLY A 687 3.07 18.86 31.66
N TRP A 688 1.80 18.54 31.39
CA TRP A 688 0.64 18.59 32.30
C TRP A 688 -0.45 17.61 31.80
N GLY A 689 -1.53 17.31 32.54
CA GLY A 689 -1.91 17.87 33.85
C GLY A 689 -3.00 17.13 34.66
N ASN A 690 -3.49 15.95 34.23
CA ASN A 690 -4.67 15.25 34.81
C ASN A 690 -6.02 16.03 34.59
N LYS A 691 -7.25 15.49 34.74
CA LYS A 691 -7.78 14.14 35.04
C LYS A 691 -9.28 14.00 34.66
N ASP A 692 -9.75 12.75 34.52
CA ASP A 692 -11.14 12.29 34.80
C ASP A 692 -12.30 12.89 33.95
N ARG A 693 -13.53 12.33 33.89
CA ARG A 693 -14.18 11.25 34.66
C ARG A 693 -15.15 10.40 33.80
N ARG A 694 -15.76 9.35 34.38
CA ARG A 694 -16.78 8.45 33.78
C ARG A 694 -18.18 8.74 34.36
N GLY A 695 -19.26 8.37 33.65
CA GLY A 695 -20.60 8.23 34.27
C GLY A 695 -21.77 8.14 33.28
N MET A 696 -22.54 7.04 33.32
CA MET A 696 -23.72 6.80 32.48
C MET A 696 -25.01 7.35 33.09
N THR A 697 -26.00 7.76 32.28
CA THR A 697 -27.36 7.14 32.21
C THR A 697 -28.23 7.76 31.09
N HIS A 698 -29.34 7.09 30.74
CA HIS A 698 -30.36 7.57 29.78
C HIS A 698 -31.44 8.43 30.46
N ALA A 699 -31.91 9.48 29.78
CA ALA A 699 -33.32 9.67 29.39
C ALA A 699 -33.48 10.94 28.53
N VAL A 700 -34.56 11.04 27.74
CA VAL A 700 -34.87 12.18 26.87
C VAL A 700 -36.07 12.96 27.42
N VAL A 701 -35.97 14.29 27.43
CA VAL A 701 -37.03 15.28 27.11
C VAL A 701 -36.39 16.70 27.11
N HIS A 702 -36.74 17.56 26.14
CA HIS A 702 -36.35 18.99 26.13
C HIS A 702 -37.24 19.78 27.13
N SER A 703 -36.90 20.96 27.67
CA SER A 703 -36.22 22.10 27.03
C SER A 703 -35.75 23.18 28.02
N TYR A 704 -34.79 24.01 27.58
CA TYR A 704 -34.59 25.44 27.91
C TYR A 704 -34.14 25.95 29.31
N LEU A 705 -33.23 26.93 29.23
CA LEU A 705 -32.91 28.02 30.18
C LEU A 705 -32.07 27.72 31.44
N SER A 706 -31.62 28.81 32.07
CA SER A 706 -30.43 28.96 32.93
C SER A 706 -30.56 30.29 33.71
N PRO A 707 -29.76 30.59 34.76
CA PRO A 707 -29.23 29.78 35.88
C PRO A 707 -29.80 30.28 37.24
N PHE A 708 -29.26 29.86 38.41
CA PHE A 708 -28.85 30.75 39.54
C PHE A 708 -28.33 30.02 40.82
N PHE A 709 -27.29 30.61 41.44
CA PHE A 709 -27.00 30.81 42.89
C PHE A 709 -26.73 29.68 43.93
N LEU A 710 -25.52 29.78 44.51
CA LEU A 710 -25.11 29.88 45.94
C LEU A 710 -25.28 28.77 47.05
N ASP A 711 -24.18 28.65 47.82
CA ASP A 711 -24.02 28.66 49.29
C ASP A 711 -24.15 27.44 50.26
N ASN A 712 -22.98 27.14 50.88
CA ASN A 712 -22.67 27.10 52.33
C ASN A 712 -23.22 26.04 53.33
N GLY A 713 -22.32 25.63 54.26
CA GLY A 713 -22.59 24.95 55.55
C GLY A 713 -21.86 23.58 55.68
N LEU A 714 -20.81 23.35 56.50
CA LEU A 714 -20.60 23.47 57.96
C LEU A 714 -21.43 22.44 58.78
N PHE A 715 -20.93 21.76 59.84
CA PHE A 715 -19.89 22.09 60.84
C PHE A 715 -19.14 20.84 61.41
N SER A 716 -17.79 20.90 61.54
CA SER A 716 -16.95 20.40 62.68
C SER A 716 -16.96 18.90 63.11
N MET A 717 -16.11 18.38 64.04
CA MET A 717 -15.31 19.03 65.11
C MET A 717 -14.08 18.21 65.62
N ALA A 718 -12.93 18.89 65.80
CA ALA A 718 -11.86 18.73 66.82
C ALA A 718 -11.11 17.35 67.02
N GLU A 719 -9.96 17.22 67.74
CA GLU A 719 -9.30 18.16 68.68
C GLU A 719 -7.73 18.00 68.86
N LYS A 720 -7.00 19.12 68.73
CA LYS A 720 -5.76 19.67 69.42
C LYS A 720 -4.43 18.88 69.70
N PHE A 721 -3.33 19.44 69.16
CA PHE A 721 -1.99 19.78 69.78
C PHE A 721 -1.08 18.62 70.32
N VAL A 722 0.17 18.77 70.86
CA VAL A 722 1.00 19.91 71.39
C VAL A 722 2.53 19.79 71.05
N MET A 723 3.45 20.44 71.79
CA MET A 723 4.92 20.59 71.54
C MET A 723 5.71 20.67 72.90
N VAL A 724 7.05 20.83 73.08
CA VAL A 724 8.23 21.16 72.20
C VAL A 724 9.61 20.72 72.80
N SER A 725 10.62 20.49 71.94
CA SER A 725 12.13 20.47 72.07
C SER A 725 12.95 20.28 73.38
N TYR A 726 14.15 19.65 73.25
CA TYR A 726 15.54 20.17 73.53
C TYR A 726 16.56 19.33 74.40
N LYS A 727 17.75 19.02 73.81
CA LYS A 727 19.14 18.85 74.40
C LYS A 727 19.64 17.52 75.10
N PRO A 728 20.99 17.33 75.35
CA PRO A 728 21.68 16.01 75.22
C PRO A 728 22.69 15.60 76.35
N SER A 729 23.47 14.49 76.19
CA SER A 729 24.75 14.24 76.92
C SER A 729 25.68 13.15 76.30
N ARG A 730 26.94 13.07 76.77
CA ARG A 730 28.01 12.06 76.43
C ARG A 730 29.06 11.95 77.57
N PRO A 731 29.70 10.77 77.78
CA PRO A 731 31.20 10.66 77.80
C PRO A 731 31.78 10.08 76.47
N GLY A 732 32.99 9.50 76.32
CA GLY A 732 34.18 9.20 77.16
C GLY A 732 35.02 8.09 76.46
N SER A 733 36.30 7.78 76.76
CA SER A 733 37.34 8.48 77.55
C SER A 733 38.77 8.04 77.12
N GLN A 734 39.71 9.00 76.94
CA GLN A 734 41.20 8.87 77.01
C GLN A 734 41.97 7.95 76.00
N SER A 735 43.25 8.20 75.60
CA SER A 735 44.05 9.45 75.51
C SER A 735 45.36 9.32 74.64
N ARG A 736 45.89 10.48 74.19
CA ARG A 736 47.33 10.84 73.90
C ARG A 736 48.18 10.26 72.71
N LYS A 737 48.70 11.24 71.92
CA LYS A 737 50.06 11.41 71.30
C LYS A 737 50.49 10.75 69.95
N LEU A 738 50.90 11.65 69.02
CA LEU A 738 51.99 11.64 68.01
C LEU A 738 52.50 10.32 67.34
N THR A 739 52.52 10.26 66.00
CA THR A 739 53.73 10.40 65.12
C THR A 739 53.46 10.10 63.62
N LEU A 740 54.34 10.58 62.73
CA LEU A 740 54.58 10.13 61.33
C LEU A 740 55.80 9.15 61.33
N PRO A 741 56.19 8.40 60.26
CA PRO A 741 55.72 8.40 58.86
C PRO A 741 55.57 6.99 58.17
N LYS A 742 55.29 6.99 56.85
CA LYS A 742 55.67 6.01 55.80
C LYS A 742 55.94 4.52 56.18
N LYS A 743 55.16 3.59 55.60
CA LYS A 743 55.63 2.66 54.54
C LYS A 743 54.47 1.86 53.90
N ARG A 744 54.71 1.29 52.71
CA ARG A 744 53.79 0.39 51.99
C ARG A 744 53.73 -0.97 52.69
N PHE A 745 52.54 -1.57 52.70
CA PHE A 745 52.40 -3.01 52.44
C PHE A 745 51.37 -3.20 51.31
N PHE A 746 51.63 -4.14 50.41
CA PHE A 746 50.70 -4.55 49.37
C PHE A 746 49.87 -5.73 49.90
N THR A 747 48.56 -5.61 49.87
CA THR A 747 47.63 -6.74 49.88
C THR A 747 46.79 -6.66 48.62
N HIS A 748 46.83 -7.71 47.80
CA HIS A 748 45.97 -7.80 46.63
C HIS A 748 44.53 -8.05 47.09
N LEU A 749 43.69 -7.01 47.01
CA LEU A 749 42.25 -7.21 46.92
C LEU A 749 41.95 -7.76 45.52
N ILE A 750 41.99 -9.09 45.40
CA ILE A 750 41.35 -9.78 44.28
C ILE A 750 39.87 -9.44 44.37
N LYS A 751 39.35 -8.67 43.39
CA LYS A 751 37.92 -8.63 43.16
C LYS A 751 37.50 -10.02 42.71
N ILE A 752 36.88 -10.77 43.62
CA ILE A 752 36.01 -11.86 43.20
C ILE A 752 34.87 -11.20 42.44
N THR A 753 34.83 -11.40 41.12
CA THR A 753 33.69 -11.01 40.29
C THR A 753 32.56 -11.97 40.58
N SER A 754 31.46 -11.49 41.15
CA SER A 754 30.28 -12.33 41.33
C SER A 754 29.74 -12.76 39.97
N LYS A 755 29.09 -13.92 39.92
CA LYS A 755 28.37 -14.40 38.74
C LYS A 755 26.89 -14.49 39.06
N HIS A 756 26.05 -14.18 38.09
CA HIS A 756 24.60 -14.11 38.25
C HIS A 756 23.92 -14.89 37.12
N VAL A 757 22.89 -15.67 37.46
CA VAL A 757 21.93 -16.19 36.47
C VAL A 757 20.53 -15.75 36.87
N VAL A 758 19.88 -14.99 36.01
CA VAL A 758 18.48 -14.57 36.15
C VAL A 758 17.61 -15.55 35.37
N PHE A 759 16.73 -16.27 36.07
CA PHE A 759 15.77 -17.16 35.44
C PHE A 759 14.45 -16.45 35.19
N ASP A 760 13.87 -16.67 34.01
CA ASP A 760 12.42 -16.69 33.90
C ASP A 760 11.83 -17.88 34.69
N ILE A 761 10.61 -17.71 35.20
CA ILE A 761 10.04 -18.63 36.20
C ILE A 761 8.81 -19.37 35.71
N VAL A 762 7.89 -18.74 34.97
CA VAL A 762 6.59 -19.34 34.62
C VAL A 762 6.66 -19.76 33.15
N GLY A 763 6.34 -21.01 32.85
CA GLY A 763 6.74 -21.63 31.58
C GLY A 763 8.14 -22.23 31.66
N THR A 764 9.13 -21.48 32.14
CA THR A 764 10.51 -21.95 32.33
C THR A 764 10.68 -22.91 33.53
N CYS A 765 10.72 -22.39 34.77
CA CYS A 765 10.99 -23.20 35.97
C CYS A 765 9.74 -23.89 36.54
N MET A 766 8.56 -23.30 36.33
CA MET A 766 7.27 -23.76 36.82
C MET A 766 6.41 -24.17 35.62
N SER A 767 5.92 -25.41 35.63
CA SER A 767 5.20 -25.97 34.49
C SER A 767 3.78 -25.43 34.36
N TYR A 768 3.38 -25.15 33.12
CA TYR A 768 2.01 -24.81 32.77
C TYR A 768 1.04 -26.02 32.83
N ASP A 769 1.53 -27.27 32.98
CA ASP A 769 0.73 -28.51 32.86
C ASP A 769 -0.52 -28.59 33.76
N ALA A 770 -0.56 -27.84 34.86
CA ALA A 770 -1.75 -27.73 35.71
C ALA A 770 -2.96 -27.16 34.94
N ILE A 771 -2.75 -26.26 33.97
CA ILE A 771 -3.79 -25.59 33.19
C ILE A 771 -4.51 -26.55 32.23
N PRO A 772 -3.83 -27.27 31.29
CA PRO A 772 -4.52 -28.20 30.41
C PRO A 772 -5.17 -29.35 31.17
N ARG A 773 -4.58 -29.82 32.29
CA ARG A 773 -5.22 -30.80 33.18
C ARG A 773 -6.51 -30.26 33.81
N ALA A 774 -6.55 -28.99 34.20
CA ALA A 774 -7.75 -28.34 34.72
C ALA A 774 -8.82 -28.14 33.64
N ILE A 775 -8.43 -27.73 32.43
CA ILE A 775 -9.35 -27.56 31.28
C ILE A 775 -9.95 -28.92 30.88
N GLU A 776 -9.15 -29.98 30.80
CA GLU A 776 -9.62 -31.35 30.53
C GLU A 776 -10.63 -31.80 31.62
N THR A 777 -10.25 -31.67 32.89
CA THR A 777 -11.10 -32.06 34.03
C THR A 777 -12.43 -31.30 34.08
N ARG A 778 -12.44 -30.01 33.71
CA ARG A 778 -13.61 -29.13 33.86
C ARG A 778 -14.47 -29.02 32.61
N LEU A 779 -13.88 -29.13 31.42
CA LEU A 779 -14.51 -28.81 30.14
C LEU A 779 -14.21 -29.83 29.02
N GLY A 780 -13.33 -30.80 29.23
CA GLY A 780 -12.88 -31.78 28.21
C GLY A 780 -14.01 -32.37 27.35
N PRO A 781 -15.07 -32.97 27.94
CA PRO A 781 -16.20 -33.50 27.19
C PRO A 781 -16.92 -32.46 26.32
N LYS A 782 -17.14 -31.24 26.84
CA LYS A 782 -17.77 -30.14 26.09
C LYS A 782 -16.89 -29.63 24.95
N LEU A 783 -15.57 -29.66 25.14
CA LEU A 783 -14.59 -29.22 24.13
C LEU A 783 -14.42 -30.26 23.02
N ALA A 784 -14.56 -31.56 23.35
CA ALA A 784 -14.56 -32.65 22.38
C ALA A 784 -15.70 -32.54 21.35
N GLU A 785 -16.89 -32.08 21.76
CA GLU A 785 -18.01 -31.78 20.85
C GLU A 785 -17.65 -30.75 19.76
N HIS A 786 -16.70 -29.85 20.05
CA HIS A 786 -16.16 -28.86 19.12
C HIS A 786 -14.82 -29.28 18.48
N ASN A 787 -14.33 -30.50 18.72
CA ASN A 787 -13.00 -31.01 18.33
C ASN A 787 -11.81 -30.23 18.93
N ILE A 788 -12.02 -29.48 20.01
CA ILE A 788 -11.00 -28.65 20.66
C ILE A 788 -10.22 -29.50 21.67
N LYS A 789 -8.90 -29.64 21.47
CA LYS A 789 -8.01 -30.29 22.44
C LYS A 789 -7.66 -29.33 23.60
N PRO A 790 -7.89 -29.69 24.88
CA PRO A 790 -7.54 -28.84 26.02
C PRO A 790 -6.10 -28.35 26.07
N ALA A 791 -5.13 -29.17 25.63
CA ALA A 791 -3.72 -28.76 25.52
C ALA A 791 -3.51 -27.61 24.51
N LEU A 792 -4.13 -27.69 23.33
CA LEU A 792 -4.03 -26.65 22.30
C LEU A 792 -4.76 -25.37 22.71
N LEU A 793 -5.93 -25.49 23.34
CA LEU A 793 -6.65 -24.35 23.91
C LEU A 793 -5.83 -23.66 25.01
N SER A 794 -5.18 -24.44 25.89
CA SER A 794 -4.31 -23.92 26.95
C SER A 794 -3.14 -23.13 26.35
N PHE A 795 -2.42 -23.71 25.39
CA PHE A 795 -1.28 -23.06 24.74
C PHE A 795 -1.71 -21.76 24.04
N ALA A 796 -2.68 -21.82 23.14
CA ALA A 796 -3.16 -20.65 22.41
C ALA A 796 -3.68 -19.53 23.32
N TRP A 797 -4.23 -19.88 24.49
CA TRP A 797 -4.73 -18.91 25.48
C TRP A 797 -3.61 -18.23 26.28
N ILE A 798 -2.53 -18.95 26.61
CA ILE A 798 -1.33 -18.40 27.25
C ILE A 798 -0.64 -17.43 26.28
N GLU A 799 -0.30 -17.90 25.08
CA GLU A 799 0.34 -17.10 24.02
C GLU A 799 -0.45 -15.83 23.68
N ALA A 800 -1.77 -15.94 23.56
CA ALA A 800 -2.64 -14.78 23.34
C ALA A 800 -2.60 -13.80 24.53
N ALA A 801 -2.53 -14.28 25.77
CA ALA A 801 -2.44 -13.42 26.94
C ALA A 801 -1.07 -12.75 27.09
N GLU A 802 0.03 -13.45 26.79
CA GLU A 802 1.39 -12.90 26.83
C GLU A 802 1.56 -11.78 25.78
N ARG A 803 1.03 -11.97 24.57
CA ARG A 803 0.98 -10.94 23.52
C ARG A 803 0.14 -9.72 23.91
N GLU A 804 -1.07 -9.91 24.45
CA GLU A 804 -1.95 -8.79 24.80
C GLU A 804 -1.44 -8.05 26.07
N TYR A 805 -0.77 -8.75 27.00
CA TYR A 805 -0.01 -8.18 28.12
C TYR A 805 1.14 -7.31 27.62
N THR A 806 1.95 -7.83 26.68
CA THR A 806 3.03 -7.10 26.02
C THR A 806 2.51 -5.83 25.34
N TYR A 807 1.46 -5.93 24.51
CA TYR A 807 0.94 -4.78 23.77
C TYR A 807 0.31 -3.72 24.68
N LEU A 808 -0.39 -4.11 25.76
CA LEU A 808 -0.91 -3.16 26.75
C LEU A 808 0.20 -2.50 27.58
N SER A 809 1.28 -3.23 27.89
CA SER A 809 2.50 -2.67 28.52
C SER A 809 3.15 -1.59 27.62
N ILE A 810 3.42 -1.92 26.36
CA ILE A 810 4.09 -1.02 25.40
C ILE A 810 3.24 0.24 25.13
N GLN A 811 1.91 0.12 25.09
CA GLN A 811 1.00 1.28 24.97
C GLN A 811 0.89 2.14 26.24
N GLY A 812 1.62 1.82 27.32
CA GLY A 812 1.51 2.54 28.61
C GLY A 812 0.17 2.31 29.32
N ARG A 813 -0.54 1.24 28.97
CA ARG A 813 -1.86 0.84 29.51
C ARG A 813 -1.76 -0.47 30.30
N TYR A 814 -0.65 -0.62 31.03
CA TYR A 814 -0.28 -1.83 31.75
C TYR A 814 -1.44 -2.41 32.60
N ARG A 815 -1.56 -3.74 32.56
CA ARG A 815 -2.48 -4.56 33.36
C ARG A 815 -1.75 -5.86 33.70
N ARG A 816 -2.01 -6.41 34.89
CA ARG A 816 -1.38 -7.67 35.34
C ARG A 816 -1.74 -8.82 34.40
N PHE A 817 -0.79 -9.71 34.14
CA PHE A 817 -1.00 -10.87 33.25
C PHE A 817 -2.25 -11.68 33.65
N TYR A 818 -2.42 -11.96 34.95
CA TYR A 818 -3.57 -12.69 35.50
C TYR A 818 -4.94 -12.09 35.10
N ASP A 819 -5.07 -10.75 35.10
CA ASP A 819 -6.32 -10.07 34.76
C ASP A 819 -6.65 -10.20 33.26
N ILE A 820 -5.61 -10.19 32.40
CA ILE A 820 -5.71 -10.34 30.95
C ILE A 820 -6.03 -11.79 30.61
N PHE A 821 -5.25 -12.73 31.14
CA PHE A 821 -5.41 -14.18 30.94
C PHE A 821 -6.86 -14.60 31.26
N ARG A 822 -7.36 -14.33 32.47
CA ARG A 822 -8.77 -14.60 32.84
C ARG A 822 -9.77 -13.99 31.85
N SER A 823 -9.54 -12.76 31.40
CA SER A 823 -10.47 -12.03 30.52
C SER A 823 -10.54 -12.58 29.09
N LEU A 824 -9.47 -13.23 28.61
CA LEU A 824 -9.37 -13.70 27.22
C LEU A 824 -10.01 -15.08 26.97
N PHE A 825 -10.30 -15.88 28.00
CA PHE A 825 -10.74 -17.27 27.84
C PHE A 825 -11.91 -17.43 26.83
N TYR A 826 -12.95 -16.60 26.95
CA TYR A 826 -14.10 -16.65 26.03
C TYR A 826 -13.78 -16.21 24.60
N ARG A 827 -12.77 -15.34 24.41
CA ARG A 827 -12.26 -14.97 23.07
C ARG A 827 -11.55 -16.17 22.43
N MET A 828 -10.79 -16.93 23.22
CA MET A 828 -10.10 -18.13 22.74
C MET A 828 -11.08 -19.24 22.34
N LEU A 829 -12.12 -19.49 23.15
CA LEU A 829 -13.20 -20.40 22.79
C LEU A 829 -13.90 -19.99 21.48
N PHE A 830 -14.18 -18.69 21.28
CA PHE A 830 -14.76 -18.20 20.02
C PHE A 830 -13.84 -18.45 18.81
N GLN A 831 -12.55 -18.12 18.95
CA GLN A 831 -11.55 -18.33 17.91
C GLN A 831 -11.28 -19.82 17.62
N ALA A 832 -11.48 -20.69 18.61
CA ALA A 832 -11.42 -22.14 18.48
C ALA A 832 -12.72 -22.77 17.90
N GLY A 833 -13.71 -21.97 17.49
CA GLY A 833 -14.92 -22.45 16.82
C GLY A 833 -16.15 -22.67 17.69
N VAL A 834 -16.17 -22.18 18.94
CA VAL A 834 -17.37 -22.20 19.79
C VAL A 834 -18.22 -20.94 19.51
N PRO A 835 -19.41 -21.05 18.87
CA PRO A 835 -20.19 -19.88 18.47
C PRO A 835 -20.80 -19.14 19.67
N GLU A 836 -21.04 -19.83 20.80
CA GLU A 836 -21.58 -19.23 22.02
C GLU A 836 -20.69 -19.58 23.25
N PRO A 837 -19.50 -18.97 23.39
CA PRO A 837 -18.51 -19.35 24.41
C PRO A 837 -19.02 -19.38 25.84
N ARG A 838 -19.90 -18.45 26.20
CA ARG A 838 -20.50 -18.30 27.54
C ARG A 838 -21.66 -19.27 27.82
N LYS A 839 -22.07 -20.10 26.86
CA LYS A 839 -22.91 -21.28 27.09
C LYS A 839 -22.08 -22.54 27.36
N LEU A 840 -20.92 -22.66 26.70
CA LEU A 840 -20.02 -23.80 26.91
C LEU A 840 -19.33 -23.72 28.27
N ALA A 841 -18.80 -22.56 28.66
CA ALA A 841 -18.14 -22.34 29.95
C ALA A 841 -18.76 -21.18 30.74
N THR A 842 -18.90 -21.36 32.05
CA THR A 842 -19.33 -20.30 33.00
C THR A 842 -18.14 -19.52 33.55
N ASP A 843 -18.36 -18.40 34.25
CA ASP A 843 -17.26 -17.69 34.93
C ASP A 843 -16.70 -18.49 36.14
N ASP A 844 -17.46 -19.47 36.66
CA ASP A 844 -17.01 -20.43 37.68
C ASP A 844 -16.10 -21.52 37.08
N ASP A 845 -16.39 -21.99 35.86
CA ASP A 845 -15.52 -22.91 35.12
C ASP A 845 -14.14 -22.26 34.89
N VAL A 846 -14.13 -20.98 34.54
CA VAL A 846 -12.90 -20.19 34.40
C VAL A 846 -12.22 -19.96 35.75
N ALA A 847 -12.97 -19.67 36.82
CA ALA A 847 -12.39 -19.52 38.16
C ALA A 847 -11.63 -20.79 38.60
N TYR A 848 -12.24 -21.97 38.45
CA TYR A 848 -11.60 -23.26 38.76
C TYR A 848 -10.28 -23.49 38.00
N ILE A 849 -10.21 -23.09 36.72
CA ILE A 849 -8.99 -23.21 35.90
C ILE A 849 -7.94 -22.18 36.36
N MET A 850 -8.35 -20.95 36.68
CA MET A 850 -7.46 -19.91 37.20
C MET A 850 -6.89 -20.26 38.59
N ASP A 851 -7.66 -20.92 39.47
CA ASP A 851 -7.17 -21.40 40.76
C ASP A 851 -6.07 -22.46 40.59
N ARG A 852 -6.19 -23.35 39.60
CA ARG A 852 -5.12 -24.31 39.26
C ARG A 852 -3.89 -23.63 38.63
N PHE A 853 -4.05 -22.53 37.89
CA PHE A 853 -2.93 -21.66 37.48
C PHE A 853 -2.23 -20.97 38.68
N LEU A 854 -2.90 -20.80 39.82
CA LEU A 854 -2.28 -20.29 41.02
C LEU A 854 -1.46 -21.36 41.79
N GLU A 855 -1.48 -22.63 41.38
CA GLU A 855 -0.90 -23.77 42.11
C GLU A 855 0.26 -24.51 41.40
N LEU A 856 0.91 -23.86 40.43
CA LEU A 856 1.94 -24.46 39.55
C LEU A 856 3.03 -25.28 40.28
N GLU A 857 3.61 -26.21 39.53
CA GLU A 857 4.57 -27.21 40.00
C GLU A 857 5.93 -26.97 39.33
N ALA A 858 7.03 -27.13 40.06
CA ALA A 858 8.38 -26.97 39.50
C ALA A 858 8.68 -28.08 38.47
N ARG A 859 9.28 -27.72 37.34
CA ARG A 859 9.71 -28.69 36.32
C ARG A 859 10.78 -29.62 36.88
N PRO A 860 10.86 -30.88 36.40
CA PRO A 860 12.01 -31.76 36.64
C PRO A 860 13.34 -31.04 36.35
N GLY A 861 14.39 -31.35 37.11
CA GLY A 861 15.70 -30.72 36.98
C GLY A 861 15.83 -29.28 37.52
N THR A 862 14.74 -28.55 37.82
CA THR A 862 14.83 -27.15 38.33
C THR A 862 15.70 -27.04 39.59
N LYS A 863 15.53 -27.97 40.55
CA LYS A 863 16.32 -28.00 41.79
C LYS A 863 17.80 -28.33 41.54
N GLU A 864 18.09 -29.31 40.69
CA GLU A 864 19.46 -29.69 40.30
C GLU A 864 20.16 -28.53 39.59
N CYS A 865 19.50 -27.89 38.62
CA CYS A 865 19.97 -26.72 37.90
C CYS A 865 20.40 -25.58 38.85
N PHE A 866 19.56 -25.25 39.83
CA PHE A 866 19.86 -24.21 40.81
C PHE A 866 20.99 -24.61 41.77
N THR A 867 21.07 -25.88 42.18
CA THR A 867 22.19 -26.40 42.99
C THR A 867 23.50 -26.29 42.23
N LEU A 868 23.59 -26.82 41.00
CA LEU A 868 24.80 -26.80 40.17
C LEU A 868 25.34 -25.38 39.96
N LEU A 869 24.46 -24.42 39.67
CA LEU A 869 24.84 -23.02 39.50
C LEU A 869 25.37 -22.41 40.81
N ARG A 870 24.74 -22.70 41.96
CA ARG A 870 25.19 -22.19 43.27
C ARG A 870 26.52 -22.82 43.72
N GLU A 871 26.73 -24.11 43.45
CA GLU A 871 27.99 -24.81 43.70
C GLU A 871 29.13 -24.27 42.83
N ALA A 872 28.82 -23.85 41.59
CA ALA A 872 29.74 -23.11 40.71
C ALA A 872 29.86 -21.60 41.01
N GLY A 873 29.33 -21.13 42.15
CA GLY A 873 29.49 -19.75 42.63
C GLY A 873 28.58 -18.70 41.98
N PHE A 874 27.53 -19.10 41.26
CA PHE A 874 26.53 -18.16 40.74
C PHE A 874 25.46 -17.83 41.77
N THR A 875 25.12 -16.55 41.89
CA THR A 875 23.89 -16.11 42.52
C THR A 875 22.72 -16.35 41.55
N VAL A 876 21.76 -17.18 41.97
CA VAL A 876 20.56 -17.49 41.18
C VAL A 876 19.44 -16.54 41.55
N TRP A 877 18.88 -15.85 40.55
CA TRP A 877 17.80 -14.88 40.64
C TRP A 877 16.55 -15.37 39.92
N ALA A 878 15.39 -14.85 40.31
CA ALA A 878 14.09 -15.15 39.72
C ALA A 878 13.45 -13.87 39.19
N PHE A 879 13.03 -13.82 37.93
CA PHE A 879 12.40 -12.65 37.31
C PHE A 879 11.08 -12.98 36.60
N THR A 880 9.98 -12.41 37.08
CA THR A 880 8.62 -12.89 36.77
C THR A 880 7.60 -11.78 36.49
N ALA A 881 6.61 -12.08 35.65
CA ALA A 881 5.44 -11.26 35.34
C ALA A 881 4.26 -11.53 36.30
N GLY A 882 4.50 -11.41 37.61
CA GLY A 882 3.50 -11.70 38.63
C GLY A 882 3.95 -11.51 40.07
N ASP A 883 3.02 -11.63 41.01
CA ASP A 883 3.28 -11.40 42.44
C ASP A 883 4.45 -12.25 43.00
N ALA A 884 5.43 -11.55 43.58
CA ALA A 884 6.64 -12.15 44.13
C ALA A 884 6.33 -13.13 45.28
N LYS A 885 5.36 -12.81 46.15
CA LYS A 885 5.01 -13.66 47.30
C LYS A 885 4.43 -15.00 46.84
N ARG A 886 3.55 -15.00 45.84
CA ARG A 886 3.04 -16.22 45.17
C ARG A 886 4.18 -17.03 44.57
N VAL A 887 5.10 -16.39 43.84
CA VAL A 887 6.17 -17.09 43.14
C VAL A 887 7.21 -17.71 44.10
N GLY A 888 7.52 -17.04 45.22
CA GLY A 888 8.30 -17.64 46.31
C GLY A 888 7.61 -18.88 46.91
N GLY A 889 6.27 -18.89 46.94
CA GLY A 889 5.48 -20.05 47.35
C GLY A 889 5.68 -21.29 46.47
N TYR A 890 5.94 -21.14 45.17
CA TYR A 890 6.24 -22.29 44.29
C TYR A 890 7.58 -22.93 44.62
N PHE A 891 8.62 -22.12 44.85
CA PHE A 891 9.94 -22.62 45.27
C PHE A 891 9.86 -23.32 46.64
N ALA A 892 9.15 -22.73 47.61
CA ALA A 892 8.92 -23.34 48.91
C ALA A 892 8.17 -24.69 48.81
N LYS A 893 7.10 -24.78 48.01
CA LYS A 893 6.36 -26.02 47.73
C LYS A 893 7.24 -27.09 47.07
N ALA A 894 8.20 -26.69 46.22
CA ALA A 894 9.16 -27.57 45.57
C ALA A 894 10.39 -27.93 46.43
N GLY A 895 10.49 -27.41 47.66
CA GLY A 895 11.68 -27.58 48.50
C GLY A 895 12.95 -26.99 47.88
N ILE A 896 12.81 -25.90 47.13
CA ILE A 896 13.89 -25.11 46.53
C ILE A 896 14.03 -23.83 47.37
N ASP A 897 15.22 -23.58 47.89
CA ASP A 897 15.51 -22.31 48.56
C ASP A 897 15.62 -21.16 47.53
N MET A 898 14.93 -20.06 47.77
CA MET A 898 14.94 -18.86 46.93
C MET A 898 14.80 -17.63 47.83
N PRO A 899 15.90 -16.92 48.16
CA PRO A 899 15.86 -15.71 48.97
C PRO A 899 14.93 -14.64 48.38
N ALA A 900 14.21 -13.91 49.25
CA ALA A 900 13.20 -12.96 48.81
C ALA A 900 13.80 -11.75 48.07
N GLU A 901 15.02 -11.37 48.45
CA GLU A 901 15.86 -10.38 47.79
C GLU A 901 16.22 -10.77 46.35
N ASN A 902 16.32 -12.07 46.06
CA ASN A 902 16.67 -12.61 44.74
C ASN A 902 15.47 -12.73 43.79
N LEU A 903 14.25 -12.47 44.27
CA LEU A 903 13.02 -12.54 43.50
C LEU A 903 12.60 -11.12 43.04
N LYS A 904 12.73 -10.86 41.74
CA LYS A 904 12.32 -9.62 41.09
C LYS A 904 11.02 -9.83 40.30
N SER A 905 10.17 -8.81 40.24
CA SER A 905 8.90 -8.87 39.51
C SER A 905 8.65 -7.58 38.76
N CYS A 906 8.50 -7.65 37.43
CA CYS A 906 8.24 -6.48 36.59
C CYS A 906 6.80 -5.95 36.72
N ASP A 907 5.88 -6.77 37.25
CA ASP A 907 4.54 -6.36 37.67
C ASP A 907 4.59 -5.28 38.76
N ALA A 908 5.67 -5.22 39.57
CA ALA A 908 5.85 -4.18 40.59
C ALA A 908 6.20 -2.79 40.00
N ASP A 909 6.91 -2.77 38.87
CA ASP A 909 7.28 -1.55 38.15
C ASP A 909 6.19 -1.08 37.16
N GLY A 910 5.15 -1.90 36.95
CA GLY A 910 4.08 -1.64 35.98
C GLY A 910 4.52 -1.80 34.53
N ILE A 911 5.50 -2.68 34.27
CA ILE A 911 6.08 -2.92 32.94
C ILE A 911 6.04 -4.43 32.65
N GLY A 912 5.40 -4.82 31.57
CA GLY A 912 5.44 -6.20 31.08
C GLY A 912 6.68 -6.49 30.24
N LYS A 913 7.28 -7.67 30.44
CA LYS A 913 8.18 -8.31 29.46
C LYS A 913 7.46 -8.42 28.09
N PRO A 914 8.17 -8.49 26.94
CA PRO A 914 9.62 -8.29 26.75
C PRO A 914 10.06 -6.82 26.54
N ASP A 915 9.43 -5.84 27.20
CA ASP A 915 9.89 -4.45 27.11
C ASP A 915 11.33 -4.30 27.68
N PRO A 916 12.29 -3.70 26.94
CA PRO A 916 13.66 -3.48 27.41
C PRO A 916 13.80 -2.73 28.73
N ARG A 917 12.76 -1.97 29.13
CA ARG A 917 12.69 -1.27 30.44
C ARG A 917 12.52 -2.24 31.62
N ALA A 918 12.06 -3.47 31.40
CA ALA A 918 11.96 -4.50 32.43
C ALA A 918 13.34 -5.11 32.77
N TYR A 919 14.17 -5.39 31.75
CA TYR A 919 15.45 -6.10 31.92
C TYR A 919 16.60 -5.20 32.38
N LYS A 920 16.68 -3.96 31.86
CA LYS A 920 17.82 -3.07 32.11
C LYS A 920 18.03 -2.74 33.59
N PRO A 921 17.01 -2.43 34.41
CA PRO A 921 17.20 -2.21 35.85
C PRO A 921 17.76 -3.43 36.58
N VAL A 922 17.40 -4.65 36.13
CA VAL A 922 17.93 -5.89 36.70
C VAL A 922 19.42 -6.05 36.34
N LEU A 923 19.79 -5.89 35.07
CA LEU A 923 21.19 -5.95 34.62
C LEU A 923 22.08 -4.87 35.26
N GLU A 924 21.58 -3.64 35.33
CA GLU A 924 22.28 -2.51 35.94
C GLU A 924 22.50 -2.70 37.45
N SER A 925 21.60 -3.43 38.13
CA SER A 925 21.76 -3.76 39.57
C SER A 925 22.97 -4.65 39.87
N PHE A 926 23.50 -5.38 38.88
CA PHE A 926 24.71 -6.21 39.01
C PHE A 926 26.00 -5.42 38.72
N GLY A 927 25.94 -4.11 38.45
CA GLY A 927 27.12 -3.24 38.41
C GLY A 927 28.17 -3.56 37.34
N GLY A 928 27.83 -4.38 36.33
CA GLY A 928 28.76 -4.87 35.31
C GLY A 928 29.46 -6.20 35.64
N GLU A 929 28.98 -6.95 36.65
CA GLU A 929 29.36 -8.34 36.89
C GLU A 929 28.80 -9.31 35.83
N GLU A 930 29.26 -10.56 35.81
CA GLU A 930 28.82 -11.55 34.83
C GLU A 930 27.34 -11.92 35.05
N ALA A 931 26.47 -11.59 34.09
CA ALA A 931 25.04 -11.79 34.19
C ALA A 931 24.49 -12.59 32.98
N TRP A 932 23.95 -13.77 33.27
CA TRP A 932 23.20 -14.59 32.35
C TRP A 932 21.70 -14.41 32.53
N PHE A 933 20.92 -14.60 31.46
CA PHE A 933 19.48 -14.71 31.50
C PHE A 933 19.05 -16.05 30.90
N ALA A 934 18.27 -16.83 31.66
CA ALA A 934 17.92 -18.21 31.34
C ALA A 934 16.39 -18.37 31.23
N ALA A 935 15.90 -18.85 30.08
CA ALA A 935 14.48 -19.08 29.85
C ALA A 935 14.23 -20.35 29.00
N ALA A 936 13.03 -20.93 29.13
CA ALA A 936 12.49 -21.87 28.15
C ALA A 936 11.65 -21.17 27.06
N HIS A 937 11.48 -19.86 27.21
CA HIS A 937 10.87 -18.96 26.23
C HIS A 937 11.95 -18.20 25.46
N MET A 938 12.07 -18.44 24.16
CA MET A 938 13.11 -17.83 23.33
C MET A 938 12.89 -16.32 23.17
N TRP A 939 11.63 -15.88 23.15
CA TRP A 939 11.30 -14.46 23.11
C TRP A 939 11.85 -13.70 24.34
N ASP A 940 11.91 -14.34 25.50
CA ASP A 940 12.37 -13.74 26.77
C ASP A 940 13.90 -13.75 26.86
N ALA A 941 14.53 -14.89 26.51
CA ALA A 941 15.99 -15.01 26.42
C ALA A 941 16.59 -14.02 25.41
N SER A 942 15.98 -13.90 24.22
CA SER A 942 16.43 -12.97 23.17
C SER A 942 16.25 -11.50 23.57
N ALA A 943 15.13 -11.14 24.20
CA ALA A 943 14.91 -9.78 24.71
C ALA A 943 15.91 -9.38 25.80
N ALA A 944 16.22 -10.30 26.73
CA ALA A 944 17.25 -10.09 27.74
C ALA A 944 18.66 -9.98 27.13
N LYS A 945 18.99 -10.85 26.16
CA LYS A 945 20.26 -10.79 25.41
C LYS A 945 20.42 -9.46 24.66
N GLY A 946 19.37 -8.99 24.01
CA GLY A 946 19.30 -7.66 23.38
C GLY A 946 19.44 -6.48 24.36
N CYS A 947 19.24 -6.71 25.67
CA CYS A 947 19.50 -5.72 26.73
C CYS A 947 20.92 -5.79 27.31
N GLY A 948 21.72 -6.82 26.99
CA GLY A 948 23.11 -6.97 27.41
C GLY A 948 23.41 -8.15 28.35
N PHE A 949 22.45 -9.03 28.64
CA PHE A 949 22.71 -10.31 29.28
C PHE A 949 23.41 -11.29 28.33
N LYS A 950 24.12 -12.29 28.86
CA LYS A 950 24.37 -13.54 28.11
C LYS A 950 23.08 -14.37 28.08
N GLY A 951 22.60 -14.75 26.91
CA GLY A 951 21.36 -15.51 26.76
C GLY A 951 21.59 -17.02 26.93
N ALA A 952 20.69 -17.70 27.62
CA ALA A 952 20.62 -19.15 27.68
C ALA A 952 19.18 -19.63 27.45
N TRP A 953 18.98 -20.57 26.52
CA TRP A 953 17.66 -21.15 26.22
C TRP A 953 17.63 -22.66 26.46
N CYS A 954 16.46 -23.15 26.90
CA CYS A 954 16.21 -24.55 27.20
C CYS A 954 14.95 -25.07 26.49
N ALA A 955 15.08 -26.15 25.72
CA ALA A 955 13.99 -26.78 24.95
C ALA A 955 12.85 -27.40 25.80
N VAL A 956 12.85 -27.22 27.12
CA VAL A 956 11.94 -27.86 28.09
C VAL A 956 10.49 -27.35 28.03
N TYR A 957 10.20 -26.35 27.18
CA TYR A 957 8.83 -25.92 26.87
C TYR A 957 8.57 -25.80 25.37
N GLU A 958 9.30 -24.93 24.66
CA GLU A 958 9.05 -24.65 23.24
C GLU A 958 9.53 -25.76 22.30
N GLY A 959 10.52 -26.57 22.71
CA GLY A 959 11.07 -27.70 21.95
C GLY A 959 11.95 -27.31 20.77
N GLU A 960 11.49 -26.41 19.91
CA GLU A 960 12.20 -25.88 18.74
C GLU A 960 12.67 -24.43 19.00
N PRO A 961 13.91 -24.06 18.66
CA PRO A 961 14.50 -22.79 19.12
C PRO A 961 14.25 -21.58 18.21
N CYS A 962 13.82 -21.76 16.96
CA CYS A 962 13.52 -20.67 16.00
C CYS A 962 14.61 -19.57 15.93
N THR A 963 15.88 -19.97 15.81
CA THR A 963 17.03 -19.03 15.89
C THR A 963 17.19 -18.16 14.64
N ASP A 964 16.47 -18.48 13.55
CA ASP A 964 16.24 -17.61 12.40
C ASP A 964 15.42 -16.35 12.75
N LEU A 965 14.49 -16.47 13.71
CA LEU A 965 13.66 -15.37 14.20
C LEU A 965 14.28 -14.65 15.40
N PHE A 966 14.80 -15.41 16.37
CA PHE A 966 15.23 -14.87 17.67
C PHE A 966 16.75 -14.71 17.83
N GLY A 967 17.55 -15.25 16.91
CA GLY A 967 19.00 -15.35 17.01
C GLY A 967 19.49 -16.47 17.92
N GLU A 968 20.76 -16.84 17.78
CA GLU A 968 21.43 -17.83 18.64
C GLU A 968 21.67 -17.30 20.06
N MET A 969 21.31 -18.08 21.07
CA MET A 969 21.68 -17.80 22.47
C MET A 969 23.11 -18.30 22.76
N ASP A 970 23.73 -17.75 23.80
CA ASP A 970 25.12 -18.09 24.16
C ASP A 970 25.23 -19.49 24.80
N VAL A 971 24.10 -20.03 25.29
CA VAL A 971 23.91 -21.44 25.64
C VAL A 971 22.59 -21.94 25.08
N MET A 972 22.64 -23.11 24.44
CA MET A 972 21.47 -23.87 23.95
C MET A 972 21.42 -25.25 24.63
N ALA A 973 20.31 -25.58 25.28
CA ALA A 973 20.17 -26.77 26.12
C ALA A 973 18.84 -27.52 25.89
N THR A 974 18.82 -28.82 26.17
CA THR A 974 17.59 -29.62 26.14
C THR A 974 16.86 -29.63 27.49
N GLU A 975 17.61 -29.62 28.59
CA GLU A 975 17.10 -29.74 29.96
C GLU A 975 17.74 -28.70 30.89
N LEU A 976 17.02 -28.32 31.96
CA LEU A 976 17.50 -27.29 32.90
C LEU A 976 18.89 -27.61 33.51
N PRO A 977 19.24 -28.86 33.88
CA PRO A 977 20.57 -29.16 34.41
C PRO A 977 21.67 -29.19 33.33
N ASP A 978 21.33 -29.50 32.08
CA ASP A 978 22.24 -29.35 30.93
C ASP A 978 22.53 -27.86 30.67
N MET A 979 21.50 -26.99 30.76
CA MET A 979 21.67 -25.55 30.68
C MET A 979 22.60 -25.02 31.78
N ALA A 980 22.45 -25.49 33.03
CA ALA A 980 23.37 -25.14 34.12
C ALA A 980 24.82 -25.52 33.80
N ARG A 981 25.06 -26.78 33.40
CA ARG A 981 26.41 -27.29 33.05
C ARG A 981 27.05 -26.49 31.90
N LYS A 982 26.26 -26.11 30.89
CA LYS A 982 26.73 -25.29 29.75
C LYS A 982 27.01 -23.83 30.13
N ILE A 983 26.18 -23.22 30.97
CA ILE A 983 26.42 -21.87 31.52
C ILE A 983 27.74 -21.85 32.31
N ILE A 984 27.97 -22.86 33.16
CA ILE A 984 29.21 -23.00 33.94
C ILE A 984 30.41 -23.08 33.00
N ALA A 985 30.44 -24.04 32.07
CA ALA A 985 31.54 -24.24 31.13
C ALA A 985 31.83 -23.00 30.26
N ALA A 986 30.80 -22.31 29.76
CA ALA A 986 30.95 -21.08 28.98
C ALA A 986 31.48 -19.89 29.83
N SER A 987 31.24 -19.91 31.14
CA SER A 987 31.72 -18.90 32.08
C SER A 987 33.09 -19.22 32.68
N GLU A 988 33.56 -20.46 32.56
CA GLU A 988 34.91 -20.89 32.93
C GLU A 988 35.89 -20.73 31.76
N GLY A 989 35.48 -21.11 30.54
CA GLY A 989 36.29 -20.90 29.32
C GLY A 989 36.61 -19.42 29.06
N ALA A 990 35.70 -18.52 29.43
CA ALA A 990 35.89 -17.06 29.35
C ALA A 990 36.80 -16.47 30.46
N ALA A 991 37.27 -17.30 31.42
CA ALA A 991 38.22 -16.90 32.46
C ALA A 991 39.63 -17.51 32.27
N ALA A 992 39.80 -18.37 31.27
CA ALA A 992 41.06 -19.02 30.90
C ALA A 992 41.69 -18.44 29.61
N ALA A 993 41.10 -17.39 29.03
CA ALA A 993 41.49 -16.71 27.80
C ALA A 993 41.67 -15.20 28.02
#